data_AF-A0A0M2PKG6-F1
#
_entry.id   AF-A0A0M2PKG6-F1
#
_cell.length_a   1.000
_cell.length_b   1.000
_cell.length_c   1.000
_cell.angle_alpha   90.00
_cell.angle_beta   90.00
_cell.angle_gamma   90.00
#
_symmetry.space_group_name_H-M   'P 1'
#
loop_
_entity.id
_entity.type
_entity.pdbx_description
1 polymer ?
#
loop_
_entity_poly.entity_id
_entity_poly.type
_entity_poly.pdbx_seq_one_letter_code
_entity_poly.pdbx_strand_id
1 'polypeptide(L)'
;MIWSFSLFLAFGSVTPALAESAQTKLAPSSILDERPAQSSKKDEPQTVLEGERGRTLVTKGHTEQIGAGVEFSTFERFDARGWINGEMLKVDLSNPSVSADLLHPGVVSKAEGISKSANRKGAIAGVNGDFFDINNTNAPLGAEIESGKLVKGAQPGREQAAGITAEGIGQLAAILLEGSVTFHNRNHSLSSLNQSTIPANGIGVYTSLWGAASRSGVANGSGTVQEVKVENGKVVEMGSSISNHAISENAFILIGREAGATILQQLKVGDEVTIKYSPKVQNGQPFQFAIGGNPVLVKEGKVQPVDDSVTAPRTAVGFSADGKEMYLVVVDGRQASSRGMTLFEMGELMKEFGSFHSLNLDGGGSSTMVARAAGGNQANIKNNPSDGTERAVPNGIGIFTEKGNGILSGFNVTTQSKLEHSDRVFPGLTRNYTAAGYDNAYDHVQVGDISWGTLPGDVGRFEKDGVFRAEKPGTAKIEGQVENKKGTAPITVLAGLEQIKPNVPKLGLAAGATDIFHVNGYDKNGYTAPIEPQDVSLDFDSSVIDVQKNADGTFTVMAKTDEGSTLITVTVNDKKAYLPVTVGLKTETVSEMEALSEWRFSSARGSGTIETAAGRTNNGIKVTFDFTQSTGTRTANIHPVQPIILPGQPQSIGVWVKGNGKGEWMSFTVRGADGSTHYLYGPYVTWMGWKKVEIPVPQGVTYPLELRTIGAIETNKAKQYTDELVYDDLTVKVSPTVEVPVVPEKADPLVMQNEDIGSDRWKFAVMSDSQFVASSPNSQQVKLARESLREIVKNDPEFLLVGGDLVDTAYPADFELAKQILEEEVGGKFPIYYVPGNHEIMGTGNLDNFMNTFKENKYFFTHKGTQFALLDSSTGSFRTSDFDQLVELKKTLEKAANDPAIKNVVIFGHHPTRDPLSIQNSQLSDRKEAELIETWLTEFREESGGKGVIYLSGHAHTVNVDRVDGVPYMVVGPAGKAPYGSADDGGFYAWTMFGIDPTAIPSKANGPEKSSEQSPIHDTEWIRAKVNPLLEGVTIDAQSSVSIGQTIEVKGIGHQAGNLNFPLQYPASVNWSGSEHVFIGTGEALAKAKESNKYHAVFDLATGTLTGIQKGEITLVVESNGVKAEKTITIS
;
A
#
# COMPACT_ATOMS: atom_id res chain seq x y z
N MET A 1 -40.87 79.25 28.07
CA MET A 1 -40.17 80.03 29.11
C MET A 1 -39.36 79.07 29.95
N ILE A 2 -38.05 79.16 30.20
CA ILE A 2 -36.97 80.07 29.81
C ILE A 2 -35.68 79.21 29.89
N TRP A 3 -34.98 79.10 28.75
CA TRP A 3 -33.54 79.13 28.45
C TRP A 3 -32.53 78.18 29.16
N SER A 4 -31.81 77.29 28.44
CA SER A 4 -30.68 77.48 27.45
C SER A 4 -29.32 77.61 28.16
N PHE A 5 -28.21 76.95 27.81
CA PHE A 5 -27.51 76.68 26.52
C PHE A 5 -26.73 75.33 26.64
N SER A 6 -26.68 74.40 25.65
CA SER A 6 -26.02 74.41 24.31
C SER A 6 -24.48 74.40 24.40
N LEU A 7 -23.66 73.67 23.62
CA LEU A 7 -23.74 72.69 22.51
C LEU A 7 -22.27 72.19 22.34
N PHE A 8 -21.95 70.95 21.96
CA PHE A 8 -21.73 70.48 20.57
C PHE A 8 -21.63 68.93 20.62
N LEU A 9 -22.63 68.22 20.08
CA LEU A 9 -22.67 67.53 18.76
C LEU A 9 -21.97 66.14 18.82
N ALA A 10 -22.69 65.02 19.04
CA ALA A 10 -23.75 64.35 18.25
C ALA A 10 -23.21 63.75 16.93
N PHE A 11 -23.49 62.51 16.52
CA PHE A 11 -24.67 61.64 16.63
C PHE A 11 -24.21 60.18 16.90
N GLY A 12 -24.88 59.29 17.66
CA GLY A 12 -26.32 58.98 17.68
C GLY A 12 -26.60 57.87 16.66
N SER A 13 -27.31 56.76 16.95
CA SER A 13 -28.23 56.52 18.04
C SER A 13 -29.02 55.21 17.82
N VAL A 14 -29.34 54.52 18.93
CA VAL A 14 -30.67 53.97 19.32
C VAL A 14 -31.11 52.65 18.65
N THR A 15 -31.25 51.49 19.32
CA THR A 15 -32.17 51.05 20.43
C THR A 15 -33.68 51.16 20.07
N PRO A 16 -34.70 50.64 20.81
CA PRO A 16 -34.85 49.51 21.77
C PRO A 16 -36.19 48.71 21.59
N ALA A 17 -36.50 47.86 22.61
CA ALA A 17 -37.83 47.44 23.15
C ALA A 17 -38.45 46.13 22.59
N LEU A 18 -38.49 45.01 23.35
CA LEU A 18 -39.35 44.62 24.50
C LEU A 18 -40.82 44.27 24.14
N ALA A 19 -41.16 42.98 24.13
CA ALA A 19 -42.23 42.34 24.95
C ALA A 19 -42.38 40.81 24.70
N GLU A 20 -42.34 40.06 25.81
CA GLU A 20 -42.87 38.72 26.18
C GLU A 20 -43.41 37.70 25.14
N SER A 21 -42.93 36.44 25.19
CA SER A 21 -43.55 35.35 25.99
C SER A 21 -42.99 33.94 25.68
N ALA A 22 -42.91 33.14 26.75
CA ALA A 22 -43.00 31.67 26.85
C ALA A 22 -41.87 30.71 26.38
N GLN A 23 -41.41 29.95 27.38
CA GLN A 23 -41.01 28.52 27.39
C GLN A 23 -39.55 28.11 27.07
N THR A 24 -38.75 28.15 28.14
CA THR A 24 -37.84 27.10 28.63
C THR A 24 -36.96 26.35 27.62
N LYS A 25 -35.70 26.79 27.50
CA LYS A 25 -34.52 25.90 27.40
C LYS A 25 -33.51 26.33 28.47
N LEU A 26 -33.13 25.38 29.31
CA LEU A 26 -32.16 25.55 30.38
C LEU A 26 -30.79 25.93 29.81
N ALA A 27 -30.19 26.96 30.40
CA ALA A 27 -28.84 27.44 30.14
C ALA A 27 -27.81 26.68 31.00
N PRO A 28 -26.51 26.78 30.65
CA PRO A 28 -25.42 25.92 31.15
C PRO A 28 -24.74 26.48 32.40
N SER A 29 -24.15 25.61 33.22
CA SER A 29 -23.17 25.94 34.27
C SER A 29 -22.37 24.67 34.58
N SER A 30 -21.14 24.60 34.07
CA SER A 30 -19.87 24.67 34.83
C SER A 30 -19.76 23.71 36.02
N ILE A 31 -18.93 22.67 35.84
CA ILE A 31 -17.86 22.24 36.75
C ILE A 31 -16.81 21.57 35.83
N LEU A 32 -15.86 22.38 35.37
CA LEU A 32 -14.53 21.94 34.99
C LEU A 32 -13.72 22.02 36.28
N ASP A 33 -13.32 20.86 36.79
CA ASP A 33 -12.21 20.56 37.71
C ASP A 33 -12.65 19.50 38.72
N GLU A 34 -12.33 18.25 38.37
CA GLU A 34 -11.80 17.20 39.24
C GLU A 34 -11.80 15.89 38.41
N ARG A 35 -10.75 15.71 37.58
CA ARG A 35 -10.45 14.40 37.03
C ARG A 35 -9.62 13.64 38.08
N PRO A 36 -10.07 12.48 38.60
CA PRO A 36 -9.19 11.63 39.40
C PRO A 36 -8.05 11.09 38.51
N ALA A 37 -6.87 10.97 39.11
CA ALA A 37 -5.64 10.54 38.47
C ALA A 37 -5.84 9.30 37.57
N GLN A 38 -5.33 9.37 36.34
CA GLN A 38 -5.18 8.22 35.46
C GLN A 38 -4.41 7.11 36.20
N SER A 39 -5.10 6.00 36.45
CA SER A 39 -4.50 4.75 36.89
C SER A 39 -3.63 4.21 35.74
N SER A 40 -2.31 4.28 35.90
CA SER A 40 -1.33 3.67 35.02
C SER A 40 -1.39 2.15 35.11
N LYS A 41 -2.06 1.48 34.17
CA LYS A 41 -1.58 0.18 33.71
C LYS A 41 -0.52 0.45 32.65
N LYS A 42 0.72 0.08 32.94
CA LYS A 42 1.90 0.48 32.16
C LYS A 42 2.20 -0.44 30.95
N ASP A 43 1.36 -1.46 30.74
CA ASP A 43 1.63 -2.56 29.80
C ASP A 43 0.51 -2.76 28.75
N GLU A 44 -0.47 -1.84 28.63
CA GLU A 44 -1.41 -1.86 27.51
C GLU A 44 -0.84 -1.02 26.35
N PRO A 45 -0.73 -1.56 25.11
CA PRO A 45 -0.26 -0.78 23.97
C PRO A 45 -1.22 0.40 23.75
N GLN A 46 -0.69 1.62 23.82
CA GLN A 46 -1.45 2.79 23.47
C GLN A 46 -1.59 2.85 21.94
N THR A 47 -2.81 2.59 21.44
CA THR A 47 -3.13 2.66 20.00
C THR A 47 -2.97 4.07 19.44
N VAL A 48 -3.12 5.09 20.29
CA VAL A 48 -3.02 6.51 19.93
C VAL A 48 -2.01 7.18 20.85
N LEU A 49 -0.97 7.76 20.25
CA LEU A 49 0.03 8.57 20.94
C LEU A 49 -0.27 10.06 20.73
N GLU A 50 -0.21 10.84 21.81
CA GLU A 50 -0.31 12.31 21.76
C GLU A 50 1.10 12.92 21.77
N GLY A 51 1.48 13.59 20.68
CA GLY A 51 2.77 14.30 20.56
C GLY A 51 2.60 15.79 20.29
N GLU A 52 3.69 16.56 20.41
CA GLU A 52 3.67 18.01 20.18
C GLU A 52 3.26 18.38 18.74
N ARG A 53 3.49 17.47 17.78
CA ARG A 53 3.18 17.65 16.35
C ARG A 53 1.85 17.02 15.92
N GLY A 54 1.08 16.45 16.83
CA GLY A 54 -0.23 15.85 16.56
C GLY A 54 -0.36 14.43 17.11
N ARG A 55 -1.45 13.77 16.71
CA ARG A 55 -1.76 12.39 17.09
C ARG A 55 -1.10 11.41 16.13
N THR A 56 -0.66 10.28 16.65
CA THR A 56 -0.09 9.17 15.86
C THR A 56 -0.79 7.88 16.23
N LEU A 57 -1.19 7.11 15.23
CA LEU A 57 -1.70 5.75 15.39
C LEU A 57 -0.54 4.76 15.35
N VAL A 58 -0.53 3.80 16.27
CA VAL A 58 0.33 2.60 16.17
C VAL A 58 -0.52 1.50 15.53
N THR A 59 -0.18 1.07 14.33
CA THR A 59 -1.01 0.16 13.52
C THR A 59 -0.53 -1.28 13.55
N LYS A 60 0.79 -1.50 13.66
CA LYS A 60 1.41 -2.82 13.82
C LYS A 60 2.60 -2.72 14.77
N GLY A 61 2.85 -3.78 15.53
CA GLY A 61 4.02 -3.87 16.41
C GLY A 61 4.29 -5.31 16.84
N HIS A 62 5.56 -5.66 16.95
CA HIS A 62 5.98 -6.98 17.41
C HIS A 62 7.25 -6.85 18.24
N THR A 63 7.37 -7.65 19.30
CA THR A 63 8.54 -7.68 20.18
C THR A 63 8.95 -9.12 20.43
N GLU A 64 10.22 -9.44 20.21
CA GLU A 64 10.81 -10.75 20.47
C GLU A 64 12.16 -10.63 21.20
N GLN A 65 12.45 -11.60 22.07
CA GLN A 65 13.78 -11.77 22.67
C GLN A 65 14.68 -12.53 21.69
N ILE A 66 15.84 -11.95 21.37
CA ILE A 66 16.79 -12.51 20.39
C ILE A 66 18.13 -12.90 21.01
N GLY A 67 18.32 -12.57 22.29
CA GLY A 67 19.49 -12.91 23.10
C GLY A 67 19.22 -12.61 24.58
N ALA A 68 20.04 -13.15 25.48
CA ALA A 68 19.90 -12.86 26.91
C ALA A 68 20.13 -11.35 27.18
N GLY A 69 19.06 -10.61 27.48
CA GLY A 69 19.12 -9.15 27.67
C GLY A 69 19.05 -8.33 26.37
N VAL A 70 18.62 -8.93 25.25
CA VAL A 70 18.49 -8.24 23.96
C VAL A 70 17.11 -8.49 23.37
N GLU A 71 16.33 -7.42 23.28
CA GLU A 71 14.99 -7.41 22.73
C GLU A 71 14.96 -6.69 21.39
N PHE A 72 14.30 -7.27 20.40
CA PHE A 72 14.05 -6.68 19.09
C PHE A 72 12.56 -6.36 18.95
N SER A 73 12.26 -5.15 18.50
CA SER A 73 10.91 -4.69 18.25
C SER A 73 10.77 -4.11 16.85
N THR A 74 9.63 -4.33 16.22
CA THR A 74 9.18 -3.61 15.02
C THR A 74 7.98 -2.73 15.37
N PHE A 75 7.84 -1.61 14.66
CA PHE A 75 6.67 -0.74 14.79
C PHE A 75 6.28 -0.15 13.44
N GLU A 76 4.97 -0.01 13.26
CA GLU A 76 4.36 0.76 12.19
C GLU A 76 3.48 1.85 12.82
N ARG A 77 3.69 3.07 12.36
CA ARG A 77 2.97 4.26 12.80
C ARG A 77 2.33 4.97 11.62
N PHE A 78 1.21 5.63 11.88
CA PHE A 78 0.50 6.42 10.90
C PHE A 78 0.07 7.75 11.52
N ASP A 79 0.44 8.86 10.90
CA ASP A 79 0.06 10.21 11.31
C ASP A 79 -0.46 11.03 10.12
N ALA A 80 -0.89 12.27 10.37
CA ALA A 80 -1.39 13.16 9.32
C ALA A 80 -0.40 13.37 8.14
N ARG A 81 0.91 13.24 8.40
CA ARG A 81 1.98 13.38 7.40
C ARG A 81 2.28 12.07 6.65
N GLY A 82 1.81 10.93 7.14
CA GLY A 82 1.88 9.63 6.46
C GLY A 82 2.45 8.50 7.30
N TRP A 83 2.79 7.39 6.64
CA TRP A 83 3.30 6.17 7.26
C TRP A 83 4.74 6.29 7.75
N ILE A 84 5.05 5.59 8.84
CA ILE A 84 6.40 5.46 9.39
C ILE A 84 6.60 4.01 9.85
N ASN A 85 7.61 3.34 9.30
CA ASN A 85 8.03 2.00 9.71
C ASN A 85 9.39 2.07 10.38
N GLY A 86 9.63 1.24 11.39
CA GLY A 86 10.95 1.11 11.96
C GLY A 86 11.12 -0.06 12.92
N GLU A 87 12.36 -0.19 13.38
CA GLU A 87 12.85 -1.26 14.23
C GLU A 87 13.64 -0.69 15.40
N MET A 88 13.58 -1.36 16.54
CA MET A 88 14.27 -0.97 17.76
C MET A 88 14.91 -2.20 18.44
N LEU A 89 16.19 -2.08 18.79
CA LEU A 89 16.86 -2.99 19.72
C LEU A 89 16.96 -2.33 21.08
N LYS A 90 16.45 -3.00 22.11
CA LYS A 90 16.67 -2.67 23.50
C LYS A 90 17.69 -3.64 24.09
N VAL A 91 18.79 -3.12 24.57
CA VAL A 91 19.95 -3.88 25.03
C VAL A 91 20.22 -3.56 26.50
N ASP A 92 20.17 -4.57 27.36
CA ASP A 92 20.54 -4.48 28.77
C ASP A 92 22.06 -4.60 28.94
N LEU A 93 22.72 -3.47 29.11
CA LEU A 93 24.17 -3.38 29.33
C LEU A 93 24.58 -3.77 30.75
N SER A 94 23.63 -3.90 31.68
CA SER A 94 23.93 -4.41 33.03
C SER A 94 24.05 -5.94 33.07
N ASN A 95 23.57 -6.62 32.02
CA ASN A 95 23.74 -8.04 31.85
C ASN A 95 25.20 -8.35 31.45
N PRO A 96 25.97 -9.08 32.27
CA PRO A 96 27.39 -9.36 31.99
C PRO A 96 27.60 -10.22 30.73
N SER A 97 26.56 -10.92 30.28
CA SER A 97 26.60 -11.71 29.05
C SER A 97 26.39 -10.87 27.78
N VAL A 98 26.16 -9.55 27.88
CA VAL A 98 25.93 -8.66 26.74
C VAL A 98 27.11 -7.71 26.56
N SER A 99 27.51 -7.48 25.31
CA SER A 99 28.50 -6.45 24.96
C SER A 99 28.17 -5.82 23.60
N ALA A 100 28.74 -4.64 23.34
CA ALA A 100 28.72 -4.05 22.01
C ALA A 100 30.14 -3.66 21.56
N ASP A 101 30.42 -3.85 20.27
CA ASP A 101 31.69 -3.43 19.65
C ASP A 101 31.47 -3.06 18.17
N LEU A 102 32.52 -2.54 17.52
CA LEU A 102 32.48 -2.01 16.17
C LEU A 102 32.24 -3.13 15.14
N LEU A 103 31.26 -2.97 14.26
CA LEU A 103 31.17 -3.73 13.01
C LEU A 103 31.94 -2.98 11.93
N HIS A 104 32.90 -3.62 11.26
CA HIS A 104 33.67 -3.00 10.17
C HIS A 104 34.37 -4.06 9.30
N PRO A 105 34.73 -3.74 8.04
CA PRO A 105 35.36 -4.65 7.08
C PRO A 105 36.85 -4.97 7.33
N GLY A 106 37.40 -4.58 8.48
CA GLY A 106 38.79 -4.82 8.89
C GLY A 106 39.73 -3.63 8.69
N VAL A 107 39.40 -2.68 7.80
CA VAL A 107 40.15 -1.45 7.54
C VAL A 107 39.21 -0.26 7.38
N VAL A 108 39.67 0.93 7.74
CA VAL A 108 38.92 2.18 7.83
C VAL A 108 38.33 2.63 6.48
N SER A 109 39.09 2.48 5.39
CA SER A 109 38.70 3.00 4.07
C SER A 109 37.94 2.00 3.19
N LYS A 110 37.37 0.95 3.78
CA LYS A 110 36.57 -0.07 3.07
C LYS A 110 35.14 0.00 3.58
N ALA A 111 34.20 -0.35 2.71
CA ALA A 111 32.78 -0.44 3.05
C ALA A 111 32.22 -1.81 2.62
N GLU A 112 31.24 -2.31 3.37
CA GLU A 112 30.46 -3.50 3.05
C GLU A 112 29.09 -3.47 3.75
N GLY A 113 28.20 -4.40 3.43
CA GLY A 113 26.92 -4.51 4.14
C GLY A 113 27.11 -4.86 5.62
N ILE A 114 26.30 -4.26 6.49
CA ILE A 114 26.26 -4.55 7.93
C ILE A 114 25.95 -6.02 8.17
N SER A 115 25.08 -6.63 7.36
CA SER A 115 24.80 -8.08 7.39
C SER A 115 26.08 -8.92 7.28
N LYS A 116 27.02 -8.54 6.40
CA LYS A 116 28.30 -9.25 6.22
C LYS A 116 29.23 -9.04 7.41
N SER A 117 29.35 -7.81 7.91
CA SER A 117 30.18 -7.51 9.07
C SER A 117 29.67 -8.21 10.34
N ALA A 118 28.36 -8.16 10.59
CA ALA A 118 27.72 -8.80 11.74
C ALA A 118 27.96 -10.30 11.73
N ASN A 119 27.66 -10.98 10.62
CA ASN A 119 27.85 -12.43 10.52
C ASN A 119 29.33 -12.84 10.58
N ARG A 120 30.26 -12.06 10.00
CA ARG A 120 31.70 -12.34 10.09
C ARG A 120 32.21 -12.22 11.54
N LYS A 121 31.73 -11.24 12.29
CA LYS A 121 32.13 -11.02 13.69
C LYS A 121 31.34 -11.87 14.69
N GLY A 122 30.24 -12.50 14.28
CA GLY A 122 29.37 -13.27 15.15
C GLY A 122 28.45 -12.41 16.03
N ALA A 123 28.11 -11.19 15.58
CA ALA A 123 27.12 -10.36 16.25
C ALA A 123 25.72 -10.95 16.06
N ILE A 124 24.90 -10.95 17.12
CA ILE A 124 23.51 -11.43 17.05
C ILE A 124 22.59 -10.38 16.45
N ALA A 125 22.97 -9.10 16.53
CA ALA A 125 22.26 -7.98 15.93
C ALA A 125 23.22 -6.82 15.68
N GLY A 126 22.80 -5.83 14.90
CA GLY A 126 23.55 -4.61 14.70
C GLY A 126 22.87 -3.59 13.79
N VAL A 127 23.42 -2.39 13.78
CA VAL A 127 22.99 -1.30 12.89
C VAL A 127 24.17 -0.64 12.19
N ASN A 128 23.91 0.13 11.14
CA ASN A 128 24.92 0.99 10.53
C ASN A 128 25.41 2.08 11.48
N GLY A 129 26.59 2.62 11.18
CA GLY A 129 27.31 3.53 12.06
C GLY A 129 27.39 4.96 11.56
N ASP A 130 28.59 5.51 11.60
CA ASP A 130 28.89 6.91 11.41
C ASP A 130 28.75 7.38 9.95
N PHE A 131 28.68 8.71 9.78
CA PHE A 131 28.82 9.35 8.48
C PHE A 131 30.19 9.08 7.90
N PHE A 132 30.30 9.05 6.58
CA PHE A 132 31.55 8.71 5.92
C PHE A 132 31.77 9.48 4.61
N ASP A 133 33.03 9.50 4.17
CA ASP A 133 33.48 10.12 2.93
C ASP A 133 33.11 9.24 1.71
N ILE A 134 31.80 9.12 1.46
CA ILE A 134 31.16 8.20 0.52
C ILE A 134 31.63 8.35 -0.93
N ASN A 135 32.04 9.55 -1.32
CA ASN A 135 32.41 9.85 -2.71
C ASN A 135 33.91 9.69 -3.00
N ASN A 136 34.72 9.28 -2.01
CA ASN A 136 36.17 9.24 -2.18
C ASN A 136 36.84 8.09 -1.42
N THR A 137 36.93 8.15 -0.09
CA THR A 137 37.71 7.16 0.69
C THR A 137 36.88 6.08 1.36
N ASN A 138 35.57 6.25 1.45
CA ASN A 138 34.68 5.51 2.35
C ASN A 138 35.00 5.65 3.85
N ALA A 139 36.03 6.41 4.25
CA ALA A 139 36.43 6.49 5.63
C ALA A 139 35.35 7.20 6.47
N PRO A 140 34.98 6.68 7.65
CA PRO A 140 34.07 7.36 8.55
C PRO A 140 34.63 8.71 9.00
N LEU A 141 33.78 9.61 9.51
CA LEU A 141 34.16 10.99 9.82
C LEU A 141 34.51 11.21 11.30
N GLY A 142 33.75 10.65 12.24
CA GLY A 142 33.96 10.72 13.69
C GLY A 142 34.96 9.69 14.24
N ALA A 143 35.15 9.60 15.56
CA ALA A 143 36.14 8.70 16.14
C ALA A 143 35.67 7.24 16.15
N GLU A 144 36.63 6.29 16.11
CA GLU A 144 36.35 4.86 16.28
C GLU A 144 37.25 4.29 17.37
N ILE A 145 36.64 3.67 18.38
CA ILE A 145 37.32 2.89 19.40
C ILE A 145 36.81 1.46 19.32
N GLU A 146 37.73 0.52 19.11
CA GLU A 146 37.46 -0.92 19.10
C GLU A 146 38.28 -1.57 20.21
N SER A 147 37.61 -2.33 21.08
CA SER A 147 38.25 -3.04 22.20
C SER A 147 39.23 -2.16 23.03
N GLY A 148 38.84 -0.91 23.30
CA GLY A 148 39.60 0.08 24.09
C GLY A 148 40.72 0.80 23.33
N LYS A 149 40.92 0.51 22.04
CA LYS A 149 41.99 1.10 21.21
C LYS A 149 41.41 2.05 20.17
N LEU A 150 42.05 3.21 20.02
CA LEU A 150 41.70 4.18 18.99
C LEU A 150 42.10 3.66 17.61
N VAL A 151 41.11 3.36 16.76
CA VAL A 151 41.29 2.90 15.38
C VAL A 151 41.49 4.09 14.44
N LYS A 152 40.71 5.16 14.65
CA LYS A 152 40.88 6.44 13.94
C LYS A 152 40.41 7.62 14.78
N GLY A 153 40.98 8.79 14.50
CA GLY A 153 40.54 10.05 15.10
C GLY A 153 39.29 10.64 14.43
N ALA A 154 38.61 11.55 15.11
CA ALA A 154 37.49 12.34 14.58
C ALA A 154 37.95 13.53 13.71
N GLN A 155 37.29 13.73 12.58
CA GLN A 155 37.42 14.94 11.78
C GLN A 155 36.94 16.16 12.58
N PRO A 156 37.48 17.37 12.32
CA PRO A 156 36.99 18.58 12.97
C PRO A 156 35.47 18.76 12.82
N GLY A 157 34.76 18.95 13.93
CA GLY A 157 33.29 19.05 13.98
C GLY A 157 32.55 17.71 14.01
N ARG A 158 33.28 16.59 14.12
CA ARG A 158 32.74 15.21 14.19
C ARG A 158 33.21 14.46 15.44
N GLU A 159 33.55 15.20 16.49
CA GLU A 159 34.14 14.65 17.71
C GLU A 159 33.13 13.92 18.59
N GLN A 160 31.83 14.19 18.42
CA GLN A 160 30.77 13.52 19.20
C GLN A 160 30.68 12.03 18.84
N ALA A 161 30.65 11.20 19.88
CA ALA A 161 30.54 9.76 19.76
C ALA A 161 29.58 9.18 20.81
N ALA A 162 28.98 8.05 20.46
CA ALA A 162 28.26 7.18 21.37
C ALA A 162 29.11 5.94 21.65
N GLY A 163 29.13 5.46 22.89
CA GLY A 163 29.95 4.32 23.24
C GLY A 163 29.62 3.73 24.60
N ILE A 164 30.31 2.65 24.92
CA ILE A 164 30.19 1.91 26.18
C ILE A 164 31.56 1.88 26.87
N THR A 165 31.58 2.13 28.17
CA THR A 165 32.80 2.07 29.00
C THR A 165 33.18 0.63 29.32
N ALA A 166 34.35 0.40 29.92
CA ALA A 166 34.76 -0.94 30.35
C ALA A 166 33.83 -1.53 31.43
N GLU A 167 33.09 -0.69 32.15
CA GLU A 167 32.12 -1.07 33.18
C GLU A 167 30.71 -1.35 32.63
N GLY A 168 30.51 -1.32 31.31
CA GLY A 168 29.19 -1.56 30.70
C GLY A 168 28.26 -0.36 30.80
N ILE A 169 28.77 0.87 30.94
CA ILE A 169 27.96 2.09 30.99
C ILE A 169 27.95 2.77 29.63
N GLY A 170 26.76 2.93 29.06
CA GLY A 170 26.53 3.70 27.85
C GLY A 170 26.52 5.21 28.09
N GLN A 171 27.24 5.98 27.27
CA GLN A 171 27.29 7.44 27.36
C GLN A 171 27.60 8.10 26.01
N LEU A 172 27.30 9.40 25.90
CA LEU A 172 27.76 10.26 24.80
C LEU A 172 28.94 11.11 25.28
N ALA A 173 30.00 11.21 24.49
CA ALA A 173 31.12 12.11 24.78
C ALA A 173 31.86 12.55 23.51
N ALA A 174 32.54 13.69 23.59
CA ALA A 174 33.47 14.12 22.55
C ALA A 174 34.81 13.37 22.68
N ILE A 175 35.28 12.77 21.59
CA ILE A 175 36.56 12.06 21.52
C ILE A 175 37.54 12.87 20.68
N LEU A 176 38.59 13.36 21.34
CA LEU A 176 39.70 14.06 20.69
C LEU A 176 40.90 13.12 20.51
N LEU A 177 41.75 13.42 19.53
CA LEU A 177 43.05 12.77 19.39
C LEU A 177 44.09 13.48 20.27
N GLU A 178 44.69 12.74 21.20
CA GLU A 178 45.93 13.14 21.84
C GLU A 178 47.07 12.33 21.23
N GLY A 179 47.96 12.98 20.49
CA GLY A 179 49.04 12.28 19.81
C GLY A 179 50.29 13.11 19.54
N SER A 180 51.41 12.41 19.41
CA SER A 180 52.71 13.00 19.13
C SER A 180 53.56 12.13 18.21
N VAL A 181 54.35 12.77 17.36
CA VAL A 181 55.45 12.16 16.60
C VAL A 181 56.76 12.61 17.23
N THR A 182 57.64 11.66 17.54
CA THR A 182 58.96 11.91 18.14
C THR A 182 60.07 11.53 17.16
N PHE A 183 60.95 12.48 16.86
CA PHE A 183 62.20 12.25 16.14
C PHE A 183 63.24 13.29 16.56
N HIS A 184 64.53 12.97 16.44
CA HIS A 184 65.65 13.82 16.89
C HIS A 184 65.49 14.34 18.34
N ASN A 185 64.94 13.52 19.23
CA ASN A 185 64.62 13.87 20.63
C ASN A 185 63.67 15.08 20.80
N ARG A 186 62.82 15.36 19.79
CA ARG A 186 61.79 16.41 19.84
C ARG A 186 60.41 15.79 19.61
N ASN A 187 59.43 16.30 20.34
CA ASN A 187 58.02 15.92 20.18
C ASN A 187 57.31 16.95 19.30
N HIS A 188 56.58 16.45 18.32
CA HIS A 188 55.72 17.22 17.42
C HIS A 188 54.28 16.74 17.59
N SER A 189 53.31 17.66 17.52
CA SER A 189 51.89 17.31 17.64
C SER A 189 51.44 16.47 16.45
N LEU A 190 50.74 15.37 16.73
CA LEU A 190 50.01 14.62 15.72
C LEU A 190 48.57 15.15 15.68
N SER A 191 48.12 15.58 14.50
CA SER A 191 46.81 16.22 14.34
C SER A 191 45.74 15.27 13.82
N SER A 192 46.14 14.11 13.30
CA SER A 192 45.28 13.23 12.52
C SER A 192 45.75 11.77 12.59
N LEU A 193 44.81 10.83 12.69
CA LEU A 193 45.05 9.38 12.68
C LEU A 193 44.00 8.70 11.78
N ASN A 194 44.43 8.10 10.66
CA ASN A 194 43.57 7.40 9.70
C ASN A 194 42.33 8.22 9.27
N GLN A 195 42.50 9.51 8.96
CA GLN A 195 41.41 10.41 8.59
C GLN A 195 41.42 10.73 7.10
N SER A 196 40.26 11.03 6.51
CA SER A 196 40.15 11.44 5.10
C SER A 196 40.71 12.84 4.82
N THR A 197 41.11 13.61 5.84
CA THR A 197 41.68 14.95 5.70
C THR A 197 42.59 15.26 6.88
N ILE A 198 43.66 16.01 6.63
CA ILE A 198 44.59 16.50 7.65
C ILE A 198 44.32 17.99 7.89
N PRO A 199 44.16 18.43 9.16
CA PRO A 199 44.03 19.84 9.50
C PRO A 199 45.18 20.71 8.95
N ALA A 200 44.90 22.00 8.76
CA ALA A 200 45.90 22.97 8.33
C ALA A 200 47.14 22.97 9.24
N ASN A 201 48.32 23.10 8.65
CA ASN A 201 49.61 23.03 9.34
C ASN A 201 49.91 21.72 10.10
N GLY A 202 49.06 20.70 9.97
CA GLY A 202 49.13 19.47 10.74
C GLY A 202 50.03 18.38 10.17
N ILE A 203 50.31 17.39 11.03
CA ILE A 203 50.90 16.10 10.65
C ILE A 203 49.83 15.03 10.91
N GLY A 204 49.50 14.24 9.89
CA GLY A 204 48.64 13.07 10.01
C GLY A 204 49.42 11.78 9.90
N VAL A 205 48.93 10.71 10.53
CA VAL A 205 49.49 9.37 10.42
C VAL A 205 48.47 8.40 9.84
N TYR A 206 48.95 7.55 8.93
CA TYR A 206 48.21 6.44 8.35
C TYR A 206 48.92 5.15 8.73
N THR A 207 48.13 4.20 9.23
CA THR A 207 48.59 2.87 9.66
C THR A 207 48.10 1.81 8.66
N SER A 208 48.45 0.54 8.89
CA SER A 208 47.89 -0.58 8.11
C SER A 208 46.35 -0.62 8.13
N LEU A 209 45.72 -0.07 9.17
CA LEU A 209 44.27 0.01 9.29
C LEU A 209 43.63 1.02 8.32
N TRP A 210 44.38 1.89 7.64
CA TRP A 210 43.79 2.79 6.64
C TRP A 210 43.13 2.01 5.52
N GLY A 211 43.78 0.95 5.00
CA GLY A 211 43.32 0.23 3.82
C GLY A 211 43.90 0.78 2.52
N ALA A 212 43.18 0.54 1.42
CA ALA A 212 43.68 0.76 0.05
C ALA A 212 43.21 2.07 -0.60
N ALA A 213 42.40 2.89 0.08
CA ALA A 213 41.95 4.15 -0.50
C ALA A 213 43.10 5.12 -0.75
N SER A 214 42.97 5.92 -1.81
CA SER A 214 43.93 6.95 -2.15
C SER A 214 44.06 7.97 -1.02
N ARG A 215 45.30 8.30 -0.63
CA ARG A 215 45.57 9.35 0.35
C ARG A 215 45.78 10.72 -0.29
N SER A 216 45.80 10.82 -1.62
CA SER A 216 46.08 12.08 -2.32
C SER A 216 45.16 13.24 -1.92
N GLY A 217 43.90 12.95 -1.57
CA GLY A 217 42.91 13.95 -1.16
C GLY A 217 43.12 14.53 0.25
N VAL A 218 43.95 13.91 1.09
CA VAL A 218 44.01 14.23 2.53
C VAL A 218 44.64 15.60 2.81
N ALA A 219 45.40 16.15 1.85
CA ALA A 219 45.98 17.48 1.93
C ALA A 219 45.02 18.60 1.44
N ASN A 220 43.81 18.25 0.98
CA ASN A 220 42.78 19.17 0.51
C ASN A 220 43.29 20.23 -0.49
N GLY A 221 44.09 19.81 -1.48
CA GLY A 221 44.65 20.69 -2.51
C GLY A 221 45.81 21.60 -2.07
N SER A 222 46.37 21.41 -0.86
CA SER A 222 47.57 22.16 -0.41
C SER A 222 48.78 21.87 -1.31
N GLY A 223 49.47 22.93 -1.76
CA GLY A 223 50.65 22.83 -2.63
C GLY A 223 51.95 22.42 -1.93
N THR A 224 51.97 22.33 -0.59
CA THR A 224 53.16 21.94 0.18
C THR A 224 52.85 20.75 1.08
N VAL A 225 53.30 19.58 0.64
CA VAL A 225 53.14 18.30 1.34
C VAL A 225 54.49 17.60 1.48
N GLN A 226 54.64 16.83 2.56
CA GLN A 226 55.76 15.91 2.73
C GLN A 226 55.22 14.59 3.26
N GLU A 227 55.50 13.52 2.54
CA GLU A 227 55.25 12.14 2.95
C GLU A 227 56.53 11.51 3.49
N VAL A 228 56.41 10.75 4.57
CA VAL A 228 57.49 9.97 5.18
C VAL A 228 56.96 8.58 5.52
N LYS A 229 57.52 7.54 4.90
CA LYS A 229 57.24 6.15 5.24
C LYS A 229 58.23 5.69 6.31
N VAL A 230 57.69 5.16 7.40
CA VAL A 230 58.45 4.60 8.51
C VAL A 230 58.14 3.12 8.60
N GLU A 231 59.17 2.27 8.65
CA GLU A 231 59.05 0.83 8.80
C GLU A 231 59.99 0.34 9.89
N ASN A 232 59.50 -0.49 10.80
CA ASN A 232 60.24 -0.94 11.99
C ASN A 232 60.87 0.22 12.80
N GLY A 233 60.14 1.35 12.89
CA GLY A 233 60.57 2.54 13.63
C GLY A 233 61.60 3.42 12.94
N LYS A 234 61.98 3.12 11.68
CA LYS A 234 62.95 3.92 10.92
C LYS A 234 62.38 4.44 9.61
N VAL A 235 62.77 5.66 9.22
CA VAL A 235 62.41 6.23 7.92
C VAL A 235 63.02 5.39 6.80
N VAL A 236 62.18 4.89 5.89
CA VAL A 236 62.63 4.10 4.71
C VAL A 236 62.41 4.83 3.40
N GLU A 237 61.47 5.77 3.34
CA GLU A 237 61.13 6.52 2.13
C GLU A 237 60.61 7.91 2.49
N MET A 238 60.90 8.90 1.65
CA MET A 238 60.37 10.25 1.76
C MET A 238 59.99 10.77 0.38
N GLY A 239 58.91 11.57 0.29
CA GLY A 239 58.44 12.13 -0.96
C GLY A 239 57.74 13.47 -0.78
N SER A 240 57.87 14.37 -1.76
CA SER A 240 57.14 15.64 -1.82
C SER A 240 55.76 15.49 -2.48
N SER A 241 55.32 14.25 -2.71
CA SER A 241 54.02 13.87 -3.24
C SER A 241 53.45 12.73 -2.41
N ILE A 242 52.13 12.69 -2.26
CA ILE A 242 51.46 11.63 -1.49
C ILE A 242 51.37 10.37 -2.33
N SER A 243 51.87 9.25 -1.81
CA SER A 243 51.81 7.95 -2.46
C SER A 243 50.53 7.19 -2.08
N ASN A 244 50.14 6.26 -2.96
CA ASN A 244 49.04 5.33 -2.73
C ASN A 244 49.52 3.92 -2.34
N HIS A 245 50.74 3.80 -1.81
CA HIS A 245 51.29 2.51 -1.39
C HIS A 245 50.51 1.92 -0.22
N ALA A 246 50.30 0.60 -0.26
CA ALA A 246 49.78 -0.15 0.88
C ALA A 246 50.71 -0.04 2.10
N ILE A 247 50.15 -0.08 3.30
CA ILE A 247 50.87 0.02 4.56
C ILE A 247 50.86 -1.37 5.23
N SER A 248 52.02 -1.94 5.48
CA SER A 248 52.17 -3.19 6.25
C SER A 248 52.01 -2.94 7.76
N GLU A 249 51.73 -3.99 8.54
CA GLU A 249 51.50 -3.87 9.99
C GLU A 249 52.66 -3.26 10.78
N ASN A 250 53.89 -3.45 10.31
CA ASN A 250 55.11 -2.92 10.90
C ASN A 250 55.51 -1.53 10.34
N ALA A 251 54.64 -0.91 9.53
CA ALA A 251 54.88 0.38 8.90
C ALA A 251 53.77 1.38 9.18
N PHE A 252 54.10 2.66 9.06
CA PHE A 252 53.15 3.76 9.01
C PHE A 252 53.66 4.87 8.10
N ILE A 253 52.74 5.72 7.64
CA ILE A 253 53.05 6.86 6.79
C ILE A 253 52.66 8.13 7.52
N LEU A 254 53.61 9.06 7.64
CA LEU A 254 53.35 10.43 8.07
C LEU A 254 53.16 11.31 6.85
N ILE A 255 52.10 12.12 6.87
CA ILE A 255 51.85 13.15 5.86
C ILE A 255 51.75 14.49 6.59
N GLY A 256 52.65 15.40 6.24
CA GLY A 256 52.66 16.77 6.73
C GLY A 256 52.13 17.70 5.67
N ARG A 257 51.33 18.69 6.09
CA ARG A 257 50.80 19.78 5.26
C ARG A 257 51.34 21.12 5.76
N GLU A 258 51.71 22.01 4.85
CA GLU A 258 52.17 23.38 5.19
C GLU A 258 53.31 23.33 6.24
N ALA A 259 53.13 23.92 7.42
CA ALA A 259 54.15 23.85 8.48
C ALA A 259 54.48 22.41 8.92
N GLY A 260 53.51 21.50 8.90
CA GLY A 260 53.71 20.08 9.16
C GLY A 260 54.63 19.43 8.12
N ALA A 261 54.55 19.85 6.86
CA ALA A 261 55.45 19.39 5.81
C ALA A 261 56.89 19.87 6.07
N THR A 262 57.06 21.14 6.47
CA THR A 262 58.37 21.71 6.84
C THR A 262 58.99 21.00 8.04
N ILE A 263 58.18 20.52 8.98
CA ILE A 263 58.64 19.70 10.11
C ILE A 263 59.16 18.35 9.60
N LEU A 264 58.38 17.63 8.79
CA LEU A 264 58.76 16.31 8.28
C LEU A 264 59.95 16.35 7.32
N GLN A 265 60.19 17.45 6.62
CA GLN A 265 61.38 17.66 5.75
C GLN A 265 62.71 17.63 6.52
N GLN A 266 62.70 17.73 7.85
CA GLN A 266 63.90 17.64 8.68
C GLN A 266 64.42 16.19 8.79
N LEU A 267 63.57 15.19 8.52
CA LEU A 267 63.91 13.78 8.58
C LEU A 267 64.79 13.34 7.40
N LYS A 268 65.50 12.24 7.59
CA LYS A 268 66.28 11.54 6.57
C LYS A 268 66.03 10.03 6.67
N VAL A 269 66.25 9.33 5.56
CA VAL A 269 66.23 7.85 5.54
C VAL A 269 67.21 7.32 6.60
N GLY A 270 66.72 6.42 7.44
CA GLY A 270 67.45 5.85 8.58
C GLY A 270 67.15 6.50 9.94
N ASP A 271 66.52 7.68 9.98
CA ASP A 271 66.15 8.35 11.23
C ASP A 271 65.11 7.53 12.02
N GLU A 272 65.25 7.52 13.34
CA GLU A 272 64.29 6.87 14.25
C GLU A 272 63.08 7.77 14.47
N VAL A 273 61.89 7.20 14.27
CA VAL A 273 60.60 7.89 14.43
C VAL A 273 59.67 7.02 15.26
N THR A 274 59.14 7.59 16.33
CA THR A 274 58.13 6.95 17.19
C THR A 274 56.86 7.77 17.18
N ILE A 275 55.70 7.10 17.09
CA ILE A 275 54.38 7.73 17.25
C ILE A 275 53.75 7.26 18.56
N LYS A 276 53.03 8.15 19.23
CA LYS A 276 52.15 7.83 20.36
C LYS A 276 50.82 8.52 20.12
N TYR A 277 49.73 7.80 20.32
CA TYR A 277 48.38 8.36 20.23
C TYR A 277 47.43 7.64 21.19
N SER A 278 46.43 8.37 21.68
CA SER A 278 45.36 7.87 22.54
C SER A 278 44.10 8.71 22.36
N PRO A 279 42.91 8.14 22.63
CA PRO A 279 41.70 8.92 22.67
C PRO A 279 41.68 9.77 23.95
N LYS A 280 41.26 11.03 23.82
CA LYS A 280 40.94 11.90 24.94
C LYS A 280 39.44 12.14 24.98
N VAL A 281 38.77 11.43 25.90
CA VAL A 281 37.32 11.54 26.12
C VAL A 281 37.05 12.77 26.99
N GLN A 282 36.23 13.71 26.51
CA GLN A 282 35.84 14.88 27.29
C GLN A 282 34.67 14.54 28.21
N ASN A 283 34.80 14.84 29.51
CA ASN A 283 33.74 14.73 30.51
C ASN A 283 33.10 13.32 30.62
N GLY A 284 33.85 12.26 30.31
CA GLY A 284 33.37 10.88 30.35
C GLY A 284 34.48 9.89 30.70
N GLN A 285 34.10 8.65 30.99
CA GLN A 285 35.05 7.55 31.23
C GLN A 285 35.66 7.05 29.91
N PRO A 286 36.84 6.40 29.96
CA PRO A 286 37.40 5.71 28.79
C PRO A 286 36.41 4.70 28.20
N PHE A 287 36.28 4.71 26.88
CA PHE A 287 35.40 3.79 26.17
C PHE A 287 36.11 2.46 25.89
N GLN A 288 35.40 1.36 26.08
CA GLN A 288 35.74 0.06 25.52
C GLN A 288 35.38 0.00 24.03
N PHE A 289 34.26 0.63 23.66
CA PHE A 289 33.79 0.77 22.29
C PHE A 289 33.20 2.16 22.12
N ALA A 290 33.48 2.82 21.00
CA ALA A 290 32.81 4.07 20.63
C ALA A 290 32.78 4.28 19.12
N ILE A 291 31.72 4.93 18.67
CA ILE A 291 31.47 5.26 17.26
C ILE A 291 30.98 6.70 17.12
N GLY A 292 31.45 7.37 16.07
CA GLY A 292 31.04 8.73 15.73
C GLY A 292 29.56 8.84 15.34
N GLY A 293 28.99 10.03 15.53
CA GLY A 293 27.65 10.38 15.08
C GLY A 293 27.40 11.88 15.15
N ASN A 294 26.30 12.34 14.56
CA ASN A 294 25.90 13.76 14.54
C ASN A 294 24.46 13.92 14.01
N PRO A 295 23.61 14.81 14.56
CA PRO A 295 23.76 15.55 15.82
C PRO A 295 23.26 14.78 17.04
N VAL A 296 23.47 15.35 18.24
CA VAL A 296 22.80 14.88 19.47
C VAL A 296 21.31 15.18 19.36
N LEU A 297 20.47 14.16 19.55
CA LEU A 297 19.02 14.25 19.42
C LEU A 297 18.33 14.49 20.76
N VAL A 298 18.79 13.81 21.82
CA VAL A 298 18.30 13.97 23.19
C VAL A 298 19.49 14.21 24.11
N LYS A 299 19.37 15.19 25.00
CA LYS A 299 20.36 15.48 26.04
C LYS A 299 19.65 15.68 27.37
N GLU A 300 20.01 14.87 28.36
CA GLU A 300 19.45 14.94 29.72
C GLU A 300 17.91 14.90 29.72
N GLY A 301 17.33 14.00 28.92
CA GLY A 301 15.88 13.81 28.78
C GLY A 301 15.16 14.89 27.98
N LYS A 302 15.89 15.85 27.39
CA LYS A 302 15.34 16.93 26.56
C LYS A 302 15.68 16.74 25.09
N VAL A 303 14.66 16.71 24.24
CA VAL A 303 14.82 16.73 22.78
C VAL A 303 15.52 18.02 22.37
N GLN A 304 16.52 17.91 21.52
CA GLN A 304 17.28 19.06 21.05
C GLN A 304 16.56 19.72 19.86
N PRO A 305 16.50 21.07 19.80
CA PRO A 305 15.91 21.77 18.67
C PRO A 305 16.87 21.69 17.48
N VAL A 306 16.69 20.65 16.65
CA VAL A 306 17.37 20.53 15.37
C VAL A 306 16.45 21.17 14.33
N ASP A 307 16.92 22.24 13.67
CA ASP A 307 16.15 22.91 12.62
C ASP A 307 16.20 22.08 11.33
N ASP A 308 15.25 21.16 11.20
CA ASP A 308 15.14 20.31 10.03
C ASP A 308 13.68 20.05 9.60
N SER A 309 13.45 20.14 8.30
CA SER A 309 12.14 19.92 7.67
C SER A 309 12.09 18.66 6.79
N VAL A 310 13.26 18.06 6.53
CA VAL A 310 13.41 16.95 5.58
C VAL A 310 13.28 15.61 6.29
N THR A 311 12.29 14.83 5.89
CA THR A 311 12.16 13.44 6.32
C THR A 311 13.14 12.55 5.55
N ALA A 312 13.77 11.62 6.26
CA ALA A 312 14.68 10.65 5.66
C ALA A 312 14.65 9.34 6.47
N PRO A 313 15.14 8.22 5.93
CA PRO A 313 15.53 7.08 6.75
C PRO A 313 16.57 7.53 7.78
N ARG A 314 16.43 7.07 9.03
CA ARG A 314 17.28 7.48 10.16
C ARG A 314 17.78 6.25 10.91
N THR A 315 18.98 6.37 11.45
CA THR A 315 19.52 5.45 12.45
C THR A 315 19.96 6.27 13.66
N ALA A 316 19.66 5.82 14.87
CA ALA A 316 20.11 6.49 16.08
C ALA A 316 20.48 5.48 17.18
N VAL A 317 21.32 5.95 18.09
CA VAL A 317 21.73 5.24 19.31
C VAL A 317 21.39 6.11 20.51
N GLY A 318 20.88 5.49 21.57
CA GLY A 318 20.57 6.18 22.81
C GLY A 318 20.82 5.33 24.03
N PHE A 319 20.86 5.99 25.19
CA PHE A 319 21.12 5.37 26.47
C PHE A 319 20.13 5.88 27.52
N SER A 320 19.74 5.01 28.47
CA SER A 320 18.96 5.39 29.64
C SER A 320 19.73 6.33 30.57
N ALA A 321 19.06 6.91 31.57
CA ALA A 321 19.67 7.90 32.46
C ALA A 321 20.85 7.36 33.28
N ASP A 322 20.85 6.08 33.62
CA ASP A 322 21.96 5.41 34.32
C ASP A 322 22.95 4.72 33.36
N GLY A 323 22.73 4.84 32.05
CA GLY A 323 23.56 4.25 31.00
C GLY A 323 23.50 2.72 30.92
N LYS A 324 22.59 2.07 31.63
CA LYS A 324 22.50 0.59 31.66
C LYS A 324 21.62 -0.01 30.58
N GLU A 325 20.80 0.79 29.91
CA GLU A 325 20.07 0.36 28.73
C GLU A 325 20.56 1.13 27.52
N MET A 326 20.73 0.42 26.40
CA MET A 326 21.05 0.99 25.09
C MET A 326 19.90 0.73 24.13
N TYR A 327 19.54 1.76 23.36
CA TYR A 327 18.50 1.71 22.33
C TYR A 327 19.15 1.96 20.97
N LEU A 328 18.99 1.03 20.04
CA LEU A 328 19.35 1.22 18.62
C LEU A 328 18.07 1.26 17.80
N VAL A 329 17.83 2.35 17.09
CA VAL A 329 16.58 2.53 16.34
C VAL A 329 16.90 2.82 14.89
N VAL A 330 16.24 2.10 14.00
CA VAL A 330 16.23 2.36 12.55
C VAL A 330 14.81 2.73 12.15
N VAL A 331 14.67 3.78 11.35
CA VAL A 331 13.41 4.20 10.75
C VAL A 331 13.60 4.21 9.25
N ASP A 332 12.76 3.46 8.53
CA ASP A 332 12.77 3.43 7.07
C ASP A 332 12.27 4.76 6.51
N GLY A 333 12.57 5.04 5.23
CA GLY A 333 12.15 6.29 4.60
C GLY A 333 12.30 6.29 3.08
N ARG A 334 11.81 7.36 2.43
CA ARG A 334 11.78 7.54 0.96
C ARG A 334 10.97 6.46 0.23
N GLN A 335 9.96 5.93 0.91
CA GLN A 335 9.11 4.85 0.40
C GLN A 335 7.65 5.23 0.65
N ALA A 336 6.73 4.73 -0.17
CA ALA A 336 5.30 4.95 0.07
C ALA A 336 4.86 4.40 1.44
N SER A 337 5.45 3.28 1.85
CA SER A 337 5.20 2.62 3.13
C SER A 337 5.87 3.28 4.33
N SER A 338 6.84 4.20 4.13
CA SER A 338 7.46 4.98 5.21
C SER A 338 8.05 6.28 4.67
N ARG A 339 7.55 7.42 5.16
CA ARG A 339 8.04 8.76 4.81
C ARG A 339 9.40 9.08 5.44
N GLY A 340 9.80 8.34 6.46
CA GLY A 340 10.94 8.63 7.33
C GLY A 340 10.66 9.74 8.34
N MET A 341 11.70 10.15 9.06
CA MET A 341 11.59 11.15 10.12
C MET A 341 12.54 12.32 9.89
N THR A 342 12.11 13.50 10.34
CA THR A 342 13.00 14.61 10.69
C THR A 342 13.87 14.22 11.89
N LEU A 343 15.01 14.87 12.08
CA LEU A 343 15.89 14.68 13.24
C LEU A 343 15.15 15.03 14.53
N PHE A 344 14.29 16.06 14.51
CA PHE A 344 13.43 16.37 15.65
C PHE A 344 12.48 15.21 16.00
N GLU A 345 11.74 14.68 15.01
CA GLU A 345 10.86 13.50 15.21
C GLU A 345 11.64 12.28 15.72
N MET A 346 12.85 12.08 15.20
CA MET A 346 13.73 11.00 15.68
C MET A 346 14.13 11.22 17.14
N GLY A 347 14.38 12.46 17.56
CA GLY A 347 14.64 12.80 18.96
C GLY A 347 13.43 12.56 19.88
N GLU A 348 12.22 12.90 19.41
CA GLU A 348 10.98 12.58 20.12
C GLU A 348 10.81 11.06 20.28
N LEU A 349 11.00 10.29 19.21
CA LEU A 349 10.93 8.83 19.22
C LEU A 349 11.97 8.21 20.17
N MET A 350 13.22 8.66 20.12
CA MET A 350 14.28 8.15 21.00
C MET A 350 13.96 8.42 22.46
N LYS A 351 13.41 9.59 22.78
CA LYS A 351 12.97 9.93 24.15
C LYS A 351 11.78 9.06 24.57
N GLU A 352 10.82 8.83 23.68
CA GLU A 352 9.67 7.96 23.91
C GLU A 352 10.11 6.54 24.27
N PHE A 353 11.11 6.00 23.57
CA PHE A 353 11.69 4.67 23.88
C PHE A 353 12.59 4.63 25.12
N GLY A 354 12.79 5.76 25.83
CA GLY A 354 13.49 5.80 27.11
C GLY A 354 14.89 6.41 27.06
N SER A 355 15.33 6.93 25.91
CA SER A 355 16.65 7.58 25.83
C SER A 355 16.71 8.86 26.65
N PHE A 356 17.64 8.91 27.60
CA PHE A 356 18.00 10.13 28.32
C PHE A 356 19.08 10.92 27.57
N HIS A 357 19.95 10.22 26.83
CA HIS A 357 20.87 10.77 25.85
C HIS A 357 20.76 10.00 24.55
N SER A 358 20.77 10.66 23.40
CA SER A 358 20.81 9.98 22.11
C SER A 358 21.54 10.78 21.04
N LEU A 359 22.13 10.05 20.09
CA LEU A 359 22.95 10.55 19.00
C LEU A 359 22.42 9.97 17.69
N ASN A 360 22.26 10.84 16.69
CA ASN A 360 21.96 10.42 15.33
C ASN A 360 23.20 9.81 14.67
N LEU A 361 23.01 8.70 13.97
CA LEU A 361 24.00 8.02 13.14
C LEU A 361 23.74 8.32 11.64
N ASP A 362 24.53 7.75 10.74
CA ASP A 362 24.29 7.95 9.31
C ASP A 362 22.91 7.39 8.91
N GLY A 363 22.24 8.07 8.00
CA GLY A 363 20.88 7.76 7.57
C GLY A 363 20.75 7.51 6.07
N GLY A 364 19.55 7.71 5.53
CA GLY A 364 19.30 7.47 4.11
C GLY A 364 19.50 6.00 3.73
N GLY A 365 20.09 5.73 2.57
CA GLY A 365 20.34 4.35 2.13
C GLY A 365 21.34 3.58 3.01
N SER A 366 22.04 4.26 3.93
CA SER A 366 22.90 3.61 4.93
C SER A 366 22.09 2.96 6.06
N SER A 367 20.86 3.41 6.32
CA SER A 367 20.02 2.90 7.42
C SER A 367 19.74 1.42 7.24
N THR A 368 20.30 0.61 8.13
CA THR A 368 20.14 -0.84 8.11
C THR A 368 20.19 -1.40 9.53
N MET A 369 19.22 -2.24 9.88
CA MET A 369 19.26 -3.10 11.06
C MET A 369 19.34 -4.56 10.64
N VAL A 370 20.21 -5.31 11.30
CA VAL A 370 20.27 -6.76 11.20
C VAL A 370 20.03 -7.39 12.56
N ALA A 371 19.30 -8.51 12.59
CA ALA A 371 19.15 -9.31 13.80
C ALA A 371 18.92 -10.77 13.46
N ARG A 372 19.40 -11.63 14.34
CA ARG A 372 19.21 -13.07 14.32
C ARG A 372 17.88 -13.41 15.02
N ALA A 373 17.05 -14.24 14.40
CA ALA A 373 15.88 -14.79 15.10
C ALA A 373 16.34 -15.80 16.18
N ALA A 374 15.55 -15.99 17.24
CA ALA A 374 15.81 -17.02 18.24
C ALA A 374 15.98 -18.40 17.57
N GLY A 375 17.11 -19.07 17.85
CA GLY A 375 17.46 -20.36 17.22
C GLY A 375 17.96 -20.27 15.78
N GLY A 376 18.14 -19.06 15.24
CA GLY A 376 18.77 -18.82 13.94
C GLY A 376 20.31 -18.82 14.02
N ASN A 377 20.97 -18.97 12.87
CA ASN A 377 22.44 -19.00 12.78
C ASN A 377 23.05 -17.72 12.16
N GLN A 378 22.23 -16.84 11.60
CA GLN A 378 22.68 -15.64 10.90
C GLN A 378 21.82 -14.44 11.27
N ALA A 379 22.47 -13.27 11.38
CA ALA A 379 21.79 -11.99 11.46
C ALA A 379 21.35 -11.58 10.05
N ASN A 380 20.04 -11.39 9.87
CA ASN A 380 19.42 -11.00 8.60
C ASN A 380 18.93 -9.55 8.69
N ILE A 381 18.83 -8.87 7.55
CA ILE A 381 18.24 -7.54 7.45
C ILE A 381 16.79 -7.59 7.95
N LYS A 382 16.43 -6.63 8.81
CA LYS A 382 15.11 -6.54 9.43
C LYS A 382 14.25 -5.38 8.91
N ASN A 383 14.88 -4.32 8.41
CA ASN A 383 14.22 -3.15 7.85
C ASN A 383 14.16 -3.21 6.31
N ASN A 384 13.57 -2.20 5.65
CA ASN A 384 13.58 -2.07 4.19
C ASN A 384 14.53 -0.97 3.70
N PRO A 385 15.78 -1.30 3.28
CA PRO A 385 16.76 -0.31 2.84
C PRO A 385 16.25 0.59 1.70
N SER A 386 16.42 1.91 1.84
CA SER A 386 15.83 2.88 0.90
C SER A 386 16.43 2.87 -0.51
N ASP A 387 17.58 2.23 -0.71
CA ASP A 387 18.21 2.05 -2.03
C ASP A 387 17.70 0.79 -2.76
N GLY A 388 16.71 0.08 -2.18
CA GLY A 388 16.18 -1.19 -2.66
C GLY A 388 17.05 -2.41 -2.30
N THR A 389 18.30 -2.17 -1.88
CA THR A 389 19.24 -3.17 -1.35
C THR A 389 20.07 -2.55 -0.24
N GLU A 390 20.69 -3.39 0.60
CA GLU A 390 21.61 -2.93 1.64
C GLU A 390 22.82 -2.19 1.03
N ARG A 391 23.08 -0.98 1.51
CA ARG A 391 24.25 -0.19 1.12
C ARG A 391 25.51 -0.67 1.83
N ALA A 392 26.63 -0.63 1.12
CA ALA A 392 27.94 -0.81 1.73
C ALA A 392 28.31 0.41 2.60
N VAL A 393 28.56 0.19 3.89
CA VAL A 393 28.97 1.22 4.86
C VAL A 393 30.29 0.81 5.54
N PRO A 394 31.09 1.77 6.04
CA PRO A 394 32.41 1.44 6.59
C PRO A 394 32.38 0.91 8.01
N ASN A 395 31.35 1.27 8.79
CA ASN A 395 31.25 0.84 10.17
C ASN A 395 29.79 0.72 10.65
N GLY A 396 29.63 0.13 11.83
CA GLY A 396 28.36 -0.08 12.50
C GLY A 396 28.54 -0.49 13.96
N ILE A 397 27.41 -0.66 14.64
CA ILE A 397 27.35 -1.12 16.03
C ILE A 397 26.89 -2.58 16.03
N GLY A 398 27.66 -3.48 16.62
CA GLY A 398 27.32 -4.89 16.76
C GLY A 398 27.00 -5.23 18.20
N ILE A 399 25.95 -6.01 18.41
CA ILE A 399 25.56 -6.55 19.71
C ILE A 399 25.98 -8.02 19.78
N PHE A 400 26.68 -8.36 20.86
CA PHE A 400 27.22 -9.69 21.09
C PHE A 400 26.71 -10.22 22.43
N THR A 401 26.43 -11.51 22.46
CA THR A 401 26.10 -12.22 23.68
C THR A 401 27.12 -13.32 23.94
N GLU A 402 27.35 -13.66 25.21
CA GLU A 402 28.04 -14.90 25.57
C GLU A 402 27.31 -16.09 24.95
N LYS A 403 28.08 -17.09 24.52
CA LYS A 403 27.51 -18.32 23.99
C LYS A 403 26.70 -19.02 25.06
N GLY A 404 25.53 -19.51 24.67
CA GLY A 404 24.70 -20.30 25.57
C GLY A 404 25.30 -21.67 25.88
N ASN A 405 24.60 -22.42 26.73
CA ASN A 405 25.06 -23.73 27.19
C ASN A 405 24.91 -24.84 26.13
N GLY A 406 24.34 -24.54 24.95
CA GLY A 406 24.03 -25.53 23.92
C GLY A 406 22.95 -26.55 24.33
N ILE A 407 22.30 -26.35 25.48
CA ILE A 407 21.23 -27.19 26.00
C ILE A 407 19.91 -26.54 25.59
N LEU A 408 19.11 -27.30 24.86
CA LEU A 408 17.79 -26.92 24.41
C LEU A 408 16.94 -26.35 25.55
N SER A 409 16.59 -25.08 25.43
CA SER A 409 15.79 -24.33 26.40
C SER A 409 14.38 -24.07 25.87
N GLY A 410 14.21 -23.90 24.56
CA GLY A 410 12.91 -23.69 23.92
C GLY A 410 12.93 -23.89 22.40
N PHE A 411 11.77 -23.66 21.79
CA PHE A 411 11.52 -23.80 20.35
C PHE A 411 10.82 -22.57 19.81
N ASN A 412 11.24 -22.13 18.63
CA ASN A 412 10.46 -21.21 17.81
C ASN A 412 9.71 -22.02 16.75
N VAL A 413 8.42 -22.24 16.96
CA VAL A 413 7.55 -22.93 15.99
C VAL A 413 6.96 -21.87 15.07
N THR A 414 7.14 -22.02 13.76
CA THR A 414 6.59 -21.09 12.77
C THR A 414 6.07 -21.83 11.55
N THR A 415 5.18 -21.20 10.79
CA THR A 415 4.83 -21.65 9.45
C THR A 415 6.05 -21.56 8.53
N GLN A 416 6.23 -22.56 7.67
CA GLN A 416 7.29 -22.57 6.68
C GLN A 416 7.05 -21.49 5.61
N SER A 417 5.80 -21.36 5.15
CA SER A 417 5.37 -20.24 4.32
C SER A 417 5.38 -18.94 5.13
N LYS A 418 5.85 -17.86 4.51
CA LYS A 418 5.81 -16.49 5.06
C LYS A 418 4.77 -15.62 4.36
N LEU A 419 3.88 -16.23 3.58
CA LEU A 419 2.74 -15.54 2.98
C LEU A 419 1.78 -15.05 4.07
N GLU A 420 1.06 -13.99 3.74
CA GLU A 420 -0.01 -13.44 4.58
C GLU A 420 -1.05 -14.52 4.88
N HIS A 421 -1.62 -14.50 6.09
CA HIS A 421 -2.59 -15.49 6.56
C HIS A 421 -2.10 -16.95 6.55
N SER A 422 -0.79 -17.20 6.56
CA SER A 422 -0.24 -18.57 6.66
C SER A 422 -0.58 -19.27 7.99
N ASP A 423 -0.97 -18.52 9.01
CA ASP A 423 -1.59 -18.98 10.24
C ASP A 423 -3.04 -19.47 10.07
N ARG A 424 -3.57 -19.46 8.84
CA ARG A 424 -4.90 -19.99 8.49
C ARG A 424 -4.79 -21.16 7.50
N VAL A 425 -5.79 -22.04 7.52
CA VAL A 425 -5.87 -23.22 6.63
C VAL A 425 -7.32 -23.69 6.46
N PHE A 426 -7.66 -24.25 5.30
CA PHE A 426 -8.99 -24.80 5.04
C PHE A 426 -9.10 -26.27 5.47
N PRO A 427 -10.29 -26.74 5.92
CA PRO A 427 -10.53 -28.15 6.19
C PRO A 427 -10.13 -29.04 5.01
N GLY A 428 -9.40 -30.11 5.28
CA GLY A 428 -8.89 -31.04 4.28
C GLY A 428 -7.59 -30.60 3.61
N LEU A 429 -7.10 -29.37 3.80
CA LEU A 429 -5.81 -28.89 3.29
C LEU A 429 -4.72 -28.95 4.37
N THR A 430 -3.48 -28.69 3.96
CA THR A 430 -2.30 -28.78 4.81
C THR A 430 -1.64 -27.42 5.07
N ARG A 431 -0.90 -27.35 6.18
CA ARG A 431 0.03 -26.27 6.50
C ARG A 431 1.34 -26.86 6.99
N ASN A 432 2.46 -26.33 6.49
CA ASN A 432 3.79 -26.78 6.87
C ASN A 432 4.37 -25.91 7.98
N TYR A 433 4.92 -26.54 9.01
CA TYR A 433 5.56 -25.94 10.17
C TYR A 433 7.02 -26.35 10.27
N THR A 434 7.84 -25.45 10.81
CA THR A 434 9.21 -25.73 11.22
C THR A 434 9.38 -25.32 12.68
N ALA A 435 10.34 -25.96 13.38
CA ALA A 435 10.72 -25.57 14.73
C ALA A 435 12.23 -25.35 14.80
N ALA A 436 12.65 -24.15 15.20
CA ALA A 436 14.05 -23.84 15.47
C ALA A 436 14.31 -23.95 16.98
N GLY A 437 15.16 -24.89 17.40
CA GLY A 437 15.57 -25.04 18.78
C GLY A 437 16.57 -23.97 19.20
N TYR A 438 16.46 -23.52 20.45
CA TYR A 438 17.40 -22.56 21.02
C TYR A 438 17.76 -22.86 22.47
N ASP A 439 18.95 -22.45 22.90
CA ASP A 439 19.43 -22.58 24.27
C ASP A 439 19.09 -21.36 25.16
N ASN A 440 19.67 -21.28 26.35
CA ASN A 440 19.40 -20.20 27.30
C ASN A 440 19.91 -18.81 26.86
N ALA A 441 20.75 -18.75 25.82
CA ALA A 441 21.21 -17.52 25.18
C ALA A 441 20.51 -17.26 23.84
N TYR A 442 19.48 -18.07 23.51
CA TYR A 442 18.77 -18.06 22.23
C TYR A 442 19.64 -18.46 21.03
N ASP A 443 20.81 -19.05 21.28
CA ASP A 443 21.67 -19.62 20.23
C ASP A 443 21.02 -20.86 19.64
N HIS A 444 21.26 -21.10 18.34
CA HIS A 444 20.77 -22.29 17.65
C HIS A 444 21.25 -23.59 18.31
N VAL A 445 20.28 -24.46 18.59
CA VAL A 445 20.53 -25.83 19.04
C VAL A 445 19.95 -26.78 18.00
N GLN A 446 20.75 -27.76 17.59
CA GLN A 446 20.26 -28.87 16.77
C GLN A 446 19.27 -29.69 17.58
N VAL A 447 18.08 -29.88 17.02
CA VAL A 447 16.99 -30.60 17.68
C VAL A 447 16.83 -31.97 17.05
N GLY A 448 16.54 -32.97 17.88
CA GLY A 448 16.19 -34.32 17.41
C GLY A 448 14.78 -34.38 16.84
N ASP A 449 14.21 -35.58 16.77
CA ASP A 449 12.85 -35.80 16.25
C ASP A 449 11.80 -34.99 17.04
N ILE A 450 11.02 -34.18 16.34
CA ILE A 450 9.97 -33.34 16.92
C ILE A 450 8.66 -34.14 16.97
N SER A 451 8.06 -34.20 18.16
CA SER A 451 6.69 -34.67 18.33
C SER A 451 5.74 -33.49 18.13
N TRP A 452 4.82 -33.62 17.18
CA TRP A 452 3.86 -32.58 16.86
C TRP A 452 2.47 -32.89 17.43
N GLY A 453 1.78 -31.86 17.90
CA GLY A 453 0.43 -31.94 18.43
C GLY A 453 -0.37 -30.66 18.20
N THR A 454 -1.65 -30.70 18.58
CA THR A 454 -2.58 -29.57 18.47
C THR A 454 -3.39 -29.40 19.75
N LEU A 455 -3.70 -28.16 20.11
CA LEU A 455 -4.47 -27.78 21.29
C LEU A 455 -5.55 -26.75 20.92
N PRO A 456 -6.85 -27.11 20.89
CA PRO A 456 -7.40 -28.45 21.13
C PRO A 456 -7.06 -29.44 20.00
N GLY A 457 -7.07 -30.75 20.31
CA GLY A 457 -6.59 -31.81 19.42
C GLY A 457 -7.52 -32.19 18.27
N ASP A 458 -8.73 -31.65 18.21
CA ASP A 458 -9.78 -32.05 17.27
C ASP A 458 -9.89 -31.17 16.02
N VAL A 459 -9.07 -30.12 15.91
CA VAL A 459 -9.02 -29.26 14.70
C VAL A 459 -8.29 -29.90 13.52
N GLY A 460 -7.45 -30.89 13.77
CA GLY A 460 -6.64 -31.56 12.75
C GLY A 460 -5.52 -32.41 13.33
N ARG A 461 -4.70 -32.99 12.46
CA ARG A 461 -3.64 -33.96 12.81
C ARG A 461 -2.36 -33.71 12.01
N PHE A 462 -1.23 -34.19 12.51
CA PHE A 462 0.03 -34.22 11.75
C PHE A 462 0.15 -35.51 10.94
N GLU A 463 0.46 -35.40 9.64
CA GLU A 463 0.62 -36.56 8.76
C GLU A 463 2.06 -37.07 8.72
N LYS A 464 3.01 -36.16 8.86
CA LYS A 464 4.44 -36.36 8.95
C LYS A 464 5.07 -35.15 9.65
N ASP A 465 6.38 -35.18 9.84
CA ASP A 465 7.11 -34.09 10.49
C ASP A 465 6.76 -32.72 9.89
N GLY A 466 6.26 -31.82 10.75
CA GLY A 466 5.87 -30.45 10.40
C GLY A 466 4.62 -30.29 9.53
N VAL A 467 4.00 -31.36 9.01
CA VAL A 467 2.86 -31.22 8.08
C VAL A 467 1.53 -31.46 8.79
N PHE A 468 0.85 -30.36 9.09
CA PHE A 468 -0.47 -30.35 9.72
C PHE A 468 -1.57 -30.45 8.65
N ARG A 469 -2.48 -31.43 8.75
CA ARG A 469 -3.72 -31.50 7.97
C ARG A 469 -4.90 -31.05 8.82
N ALA A 470 -5.59 -30.02 8.35
CA ALA A 470 -6.78 -29.50 9.00
C ALA A 470 -7.99 -30.39 8.76
N GLU A 471 -8.88 -30.50 9.75
CA GLU A 471 -10.08 -31.33 9.71
C GLU A 471 -11.35 -30.55 10.06
N LYS A 472 -11.34 -29.83 11.19
CA LYS A 472 -12.52 -29.13 11.70
C LYS A 472 -12.26 -27.63 11.84
N PRO A 473 -13.20 -26.76 11.42
CA PRO A 473 -13.11 -25.33 11.66
C PRO A 473 -12.93 -25.01 13.15
N GLY A 474 -12.08 -24.03 13.46
CA GLY A 474 -11.78 -23.62 14.83
C GLY A 474 -10.35 -23.08 14.98
N THR A 475 -10.06 -22.47 16.13
CA THR A 475 -8.73 -21.98 16.49
C THR A 475 -8.00 -23.00 17.35
N ALA A 476 -6.69 -23.14 17.14
CA ALA A 476 -5.83 -24.00 17.95
C ALA A 476 -4.41 -23.45 18.05
N LYS A 477 -3.60 -24.10 18.88
CA LYS A 477 -2.15 -23.97 18.89
C LYS A 477 -1.53 -25.25 18.36
N ILE A 478 -0.68 -25.12 17.35
CA ILE A 478 0.28 -26.15 16.99
C ILE A 478 1.33 -26.21 18.07
N GLU A 479 1.64 -27.40 18.56
CA GLU A 479 2.67 -27.65 19.56
C GLU A 479 3.75 -28.55 18.94
N GLY A 480 5.00 -28.07 18.93
CA GLY A 480 6.17 -28.90 18.68
C GLY A 480 6.85 -29.21 20.01
N GLN A 481 7.13 -30.49 20.27
CA GLN A 481 7.76 -30.98 21.50
C GLN A 481 8.99 -31.82 21.19
N VAL A 482 10.07 -31.56 21.91
CA VAL A 482 11.24 -32.47 22.01
C VAL A 482 11.54 -32.66 23.48
N GLU A 483 11.67 -33.90 23.91
CA GLU A 483 11.78 -34.28 25.33
C GLU A 483 10.68 -33.62 26.18
N ASN A 484 11.02 -32.71 27.09
CA ASN A 484 10.09 -31.97 27.96
C ASN A 484 9.92 -30.49 27.56
N LYS A 485 10.49 -30.07 26.43
CA LYS A 485 10.46 -28.68 25.94
C LYS A 485 9.44 -28.55 24.82
N LYS A 486 8.68 -27.46 24.86
CA LYS A 486 7.55 -27.20 23.95
C LYS A 486 7.67 -25.81 23.34
N GLY A 487 7.33 -25.68 22.06
CA GLY A 487 7.06 -24.40 21.40
C GLY A 487 5.70 -24.45 20.73
N THR A 488 5.08 -23.28 20.51
CA THR A 488 3.74 -23.22 19.94
C THR A 488 3.59 -22.14 18.88
N ALA A 489 2.75 -22.39 17.88
CA ALA A 489 2.28 -21.40 16.90
C ALA A 489 0.75 -21.41 16.81
N PRO A 490 0.08 -20.27 16.61
CA PRO A 490 -1.36 -20.25 16.39
C PRO A 490 -1.71 -20.85 15.02
N ILE A 491 -2.91 -21.43 14.92
CA ILE A 491 -3.52 -21.86 13.66
C ILE A 491 -5.03 -21.66 13.72
N THR A 492 -5.61 -21.15 12.64
CA THR A 492 -7.06 -21.05 12.45
C THR A 492 -7.48 -21.93 11.29
N VAL A 493 -8.32 -22.92 11.57
CA VAL A 493 -8.99 -23.69 10.53
C VAL A 493 -10.27 -22.96 10.13
N LEU A 494 -10.33 -22.52 8.87
CA LEU A 494 -11.45 -21.75 8.31
C LEU A 494 -12.69 -22.61 8.04
N ALA A 495 -13.76 -21.99 7.57
CA ALA A 495 -14.89 -22.72 7.00
C ALA A 495 -14.49 -23.43 5.68
N GLY A 496 -15.40 -24.18 5.07
CA GLY A 496 -15.13 -24.90 3.83
C GLY A 496 -14.65 -24.00 2.69
N LEU A 497 -13.68 -24.48 1.91
CA LEU A 497 -13.16 -23.81 0.74
C LEU A 497 -14.25 -23.61 -0.33
N GLU A 498 -14.56 -22.37 -0.65
CA GLU A 498 -15.59 -22.00 -1.62
C GLU A 498 -14.96 -21.63 -2.98
N GLN A 499 -13.87 -20.87 -2.96
CA GLN A 499 -13.19 -20.37 -4.16
C GLN A 499 -11.68 -20.46 -4.02
N ILE A 500 -10.97 -20.60 -5.15
CA ILE A 500 -9.52 -20.41 -5.23
C ILE A 500 -9.21 -19.32 -6.25
N LYS A 501 -8.15 -18.54 -6.02
CA LYS A 501 -7.62 -17.57 -6.98
C LYS A 501 -6.08 -17.57 -6.94
N PRO A 502 -5.39 -17.57 -8.09
CA PRO A 502 -4.00 -17.14 -8.13
C PRO A 502 -3.89 -15.70 -7.63
N ASN A 503 -2.77 -15.35 -7.00
CA ASN A 503 -2.54 -14.00 -6.48
C ASN A 503 -2.35 -12.93 -7.59
N VAL A 504 -2.17 -13.36 -8.84
CA VAL A 504 -2.03 -12.51 -10.02
C VAL A 504 -3.06 -12.90 -11.07
N PRO A 505 -3.62 -11.93 -11.83
CA PRO A 505 -4.63 -12.23 -12.85
C PRO A 505 -4.03 -12.80 -14.15
N LYS A 506 -2.72 -12.57 -14.39
CA LYS A 506 -1.95 -13.11 -15.53
C LYS A 506 -0.46 -13.08 -15.22
N LEU A 507 0.32 -13.96 -15.88
CA LEU A 507 1.79 -13.92 -15.87
C LEU A 507 2.32 -13.58 -17.27
N GLY A 508 3.09 -12.50 -17.36
CA GLY A 508 3.77 -12.09 -18.60
C GLY A 508 5.28 -12.28 -18.48
N LEU A 509 5.83 -13.26 -19.20
CA LEU A 509 7.25 -13.62 -19.15
C LEU A 509 7.99 -13.13 -20.39
N ALA A 510 9.20 -12.61 -20.23
CA ALA A 510 10.15 -12.51 -21.33
C ALA A 510 10.78 -13.89 -21.65
N ALA A 511 11.39 -14.02 -22.82
CA ALA A 511 12.10 -15.23 -23.21
C ALA A 511 13.16 -15.63 -22.16
N GLY A 512 13.11 -16.87 -21.68
CA GLY A 512 14.00 -17.39 -20.62
C GLY A 512 13.84 -16.76 -19.24
N ALA A 513 12.85 -15.90 -19.02
CA ALA A 513 12.58 -15.28 -17.73
C ALA A 513 11.82 -16.23 -16.79
N THR A 514 11.86 -15.91 -15.49
CA THR A 514 11.07 -16.57 -14.46
C THR A 514 10.20 -15.56 -13.74
N ASP A 515 9.05 -16.03 -13.25
CA ASP A 515 8.19 -15.26 -12.35
C ASP A 515 7.55 -16.19 -11.30
N ILE A 516 6.94 -15.63 -10.27
CA ILE A 516 6.41 -16.37 -9.12
C ILE A 516 4.93 -16.08 -8.93
N PHE A 517 4.15 -17.11 -8.61
CA PHE A 517 2.78 -16.95 -8.13
C PHE A 517 2.50 -17.86 -6.92
N HIS A 518 1.41 -17.59 -6.20
CA HIS A 518 0.84 -18.47 -5.19
C HIS A 518 -0.68 -18.53 -5.35
N VAL A 519 -1.32 -19.47 -4.66
CA VAL A 519 -2.76 -19.70 -4.73
C VAL A 519 -3.38 -19.37 -3.39
N ASN A 520 -4.40 -18.51 -3.38
CA ASN A 520 -5.21 -18.22 -2.21
C ASN A 520 -6.56 -18.94 -2.32
N GLY A 521 -7.00 -19.50 -1.20
CA GLY A 521 -8.37 -20.01 -1.04
C GLY A 521 -9.22 -18.99 -0.30
N TYR A 522 -10.53 -19.05 -0.51
CA TYR A 522 -11.54 -18.22 0.15
C TYR A 522 -12.69 -19.10 0.62
N ASP A 523 -13.19 -18.88 1.83
CA ASP A 523 -14.46 -19.45 2.27
C ASP A 523 -15.66 -18.60 1.80
N LYS A 524 -16.88 -19.06 2.12
CA LYS A 524 -18.13 -18.37 1.76
C LYS A 524 -18.28 -16.95 2.32
N ASN A 525 -17.49 -16.59 3.33
CA ASN A 525 -17.51 -15.29 3.98
C ASN A 525 -16.32 -14.42 3.54
N GLY A 526 -15.46 -14.90 2.63
CA GLY A 526 -14.30 -14.14 2.18
C GLY A 526 -13.08 -14.24 3.10
N TYR A 527 -13.06 -15.16 4.08
CA TYR A 527 -11.82 -15.43 4.81
C TYR A 527 -10.81 -16.12 3.89
N THR A 528 -9.60 -15.59 3.86
CA THR A 528 -8.54 -16.06 2.96
C THR A 528 -7.44 -16.83 3.69
N ALA A 529 -6.85 -17.80 2.99
CA ALA A 529 -5.59 -18.44 3.39
C ALA A 529 -4.79 -18.90 2.16
N PRO A 530 -3.45 -18.82 2.18
CA PRO A 530 -2.61 -19.34 1.10
C PRO A 530 -2.69 -20.87 1.06
N ILE A 531 -2.60 -21.49 -0.11
CA ILE A 531 -2.68 -22.95 -0.26
C ILE A 531 -1.29 -23.51 -0.53
N GLU A 532 -0.88 -24.52 0.25
CA GLU A 532 0.42 -25.16 0.09
C GLU A 532 0.54 -25.85 -1.28
N PRO A 533 1.68 -25.75 -1.99
CA PRO A 533 1.87 -26.38 -3.29
C PRO A 533 1.62 -27.88 -3.33
N GLN A 534 1.70 -28.58 -2.20
CA GLN A 534 1.41 -30.01 -2.11
C GLN A 534 -0.10 -30.34 -2.21
N ASP A 535 -0.97 -29.39 -1.90
CA ASP A 535 -2.43 -29.53 -2.03
C ASP A 535 -2.96 -29.03 -3.39
N VAL A 536 -2.07 -28.55 -4.27
CA VAL A 536 -2.42 -28.00 -5.58
C VAL A 536 -2.00 -28.96 -6.70
N SER A 537 -2.94 -29.22 -7.60
CA SER A 537 -2.70 -29.84 -8.91
C SER A 537 -2.68 -28.76 -9.99
N LEU A 538 -1.69 -28.82 -10.89
CA LEU A 538 -1.55 -27.89 -12.01
C LEU A 538 -1.61 -28.66 -13.33
N ASP A 539 -2.34 -28.13 -14.30
CA ASP A 539 -2.34 -28.57 -15.69
C ASP A 539 -1.96 -27.38 -16.59
N PHE A 540 -0.99 -27.58 -17.47
CA PHE A 540 -0.43 -26.54 -18.34
C PHE A 540 0.38 -27.16 -19.49
N ASP A 541 0.68 -26.37 -20.52
CA ASP A 541 1.52 -26.80 -21.63
C ASP A 541 3.02 -26.76 -21.25
N SER A 542 3.56 -27.93 -20.91
CA SER A 542 4.98 -28.12 -20.57
C SER A 542 5.98 -27.87 -21.71
N SER A 543 5.49 -27.65 -22.95
CA SER A 543 6.32 -27.19 -24.06
C SER A 543 6.56 -25.67 -24.01
N VAL A 544 5.67 -24.90 -23.37
CA VAL A 544 5.74 -23.43 -23.27
C VAL A 544 6.42 -22.99 -21.97
N ILE A 545 6.09 -23.62 -20.85
CA ILE A 545 6.62 -23.27 -19.53
C ILE A 545 7.03 -24.50 -18.71
N ASP A 546 7.82 -24.27 -17.66
CA ASP A 546 8.00 -25.18 -16.54
C ASP A 546 7.48 -24.54 -15.24
N VAL A 547 7.05 -25.36 -14.28
CA VAL A 547 6.56 -24.87 -12.98
C VAL A 547 7.18 -25.67 -11.84
N GLN A 548 7.93 -24.99 -10.98
CA GLN A 548 8.55 -25.55 -9.78
C GLN A 548 7.73 -25.19 -8.53
N LYS A 549 7.47 -26.18 -7.68
CA LYS A 549 6.86 -25.99 -6.35
C LYS A 549 7.95 -25.61 -5.33
N ASN A 550 7.72 -24.54 -4.57
CA ASN A 550 8.64 -24.06 -3.56
C ASN A 550 8.14 -24.37 -2.16
N ALA A 551 9.08 -24.54 -1.22
CA ALA A 551 8.75 -24.89 0.16
C ALA A 551 8.18 -23.70 0.97
N ASP A 552 8.26 -22.48 0.43
CA ASP A 552 7.73 -21.24 1.02
C ASP A 552 6.26 -20.98 0.68
N GLY A 553 5.60 -21.92 0.00
CA GLY A 553 4.20 -21.80 -0.41
C GLY A 553 3.99 -21.27 -1.84
N THR A 554 5.07 -20.98 -2.58
CA THR A 554 4.99 -20.39 -3.93
C THR A 554 5.26 -21.37 -5.07
N PHE A 555 5.00 -20.94 -6.29
CA PHE A 555 5.33 -21.62 -7.54
C PHE A 555 6.19 -20.71 -8.41
N THR A 556 7.35 -21.22 -8.86
CA THR A 556 8.19 -20.52 -9.85
C THR A 556 7.85 -21.01 -11.25
N VAL A 557 7.46 -20.10 -12.12
CA VAL A 557 7.17 -20.36 -13.55
C VAL A 557 8.35 -19.92 -14.39
N MET A 558 8.81 -20.78 -15.29
CA MET A 558 9.94 -20.51 -16.19
C MET A 558 9.52 -20.63 -17.64
N ALA A 559 9.87 -19.64 -18.47
CA ALA A 559 9.66 -19.70 -19.90
C ALA A 559 10.59 -20.74 -20.57
N LYS A 560 10.04 -21.61 -21.42
CA LYS A 560 10.79 -22.60 -22.21
C LYS A 560 10.88 -22.25 -23.71
N THR A 561 10.12 -21.26 -24.14
CA THR A 561 10.13 -20.74 -25.52
C THR A 561 10.42 -19.24 -25.52
N ASP A 562 10.72 -18.68 -26.70
CA ASP A 562 10.89 -17.23 -26.86
C ASP A 562 9.54 -16.52 -27.07
N GLU A 563 8.55 -17.25 -27.58
CA GLU A 563 7.17 -16.82 -27.82
C GLU A 563 6.22 -17.98 -27.55
N GLY A 564 5.08 -17.72 -26.91
CA GLY A 564 4.04 -18.72 -26.69
C GLY A 564 3.04 -18.31 -25.63
N SER A 565 2.02 -19.12 -25.43
CA SER A 565 1.07 -18.91 -24.34
C SER A 565 0.42 -20.21 -23.89
N THR A 566 0.04 -20.25 -22.62
CA THR A 566 -0.63 -21.39 -22.02
C THR A 566 -1.53 -20.93 -20.89
N LEU A 567 -2.45 -21.80 -20.48
CA LEU A 567 -3.32 -21.59 -19.33
C LEU A 567 -2.91 -22.55 -18.23
N ILE A 568 -2.45 -22.03 -17.09
CA ILE A 568 -2.29 -22.86 -15.90
C ILE A 568 -3.69 -23.06 -15.30
N THR A 569 -4.21 -24.28 -15.39
CA THR A 569 -5.42 -24.69 -14.66
C THR A 569 -5.01 -25.16 -13.27
N VAL A 570 -5.35 -24.36 -12.27
CA VAL A 570 -5.12 -24.65 -10.85
C VAL A 570 -6.31 -25.43 -10.32
N THR A 571 -6.08 -26.58 -9.71
CA THR A 571 -7.12 -27.40 -9.07
C THR A 571 -6.77 -27.68 -7.61
N VAL A 572 -7.71 -27.39 -6.71
CA VAL A 572 -7.65 -27.76 -5.28
C VAL A 572 -8.99 -28.38 -4.90
N ASN A 573 -8.98 -29.63 -4.45
CA ASN A 573 -10.19 -30.44 -4.28
C ASN A 573 -11.05 -30.41 -5.56
N ASP A 574 -12.30 -29.93 -5.47
CA ASP A 574 -13.24 -29.75 -6.59
C ASP A 574 -13.21 -28.34 -7.21
N LYS A 575 -12.42 -27.41 -6.65
CA LYS A 575 -12.35 -26.02 -7.10
C LYS A 575 -11.29 -25.83 -8.18
N LYS A 576 -11.60 -24.97 -9.15
CA LYS A 576 -10.70 -24.61 -10.25
C LYS A 576 -10.51 -23.10 -10.35
N ALA A 577 -9.30 -22.70 -10.71
CA ALA A 577 -9.00 -21.35 -11.17
C ALA A 577 -8.02 -21.39 -12.33
N TYR A 578 -7.91 -20.28 -13.05
CA TYR A 578 -7.19 -20.20 -14.30
C TYR A 578 -6.21 -19.04 -14.26
N LEU A 579 -4.94 -19.33 -14.55
CA LEU A 579 -3.89 -18.32 -14.64
C LEU A 579 -3.32 -18.30 -16.07
N PRO A 580 -3.70 -17.32 -16.90
CA PRO A 580 -3.13 -17.19 -18.23
C PRO A 580 -1.66 -16.79 -18.14
N VAL A 581 -0.82 -17.47 -18.90
CA VAL A 581 0.63 -17.22 -19.01
C VAL A 581 0.99 -16.93 -20.45
N THR A 582 1.68 -15.82 -20.68
CA THR A 582 2.18 -15.42 -22.01
C THR A 582 3.69 -15.25 -21.96
N VAL A 583 4.38 -15.76 -22.97
CA VAL A 583 5.83 -15.67 -23.13
C VAL A 583 6.14 -14.85 -24.38
N GLY A 584 7.00 -13.85 -24.24
CA GLY A 584 7.40 -12.96 -25.32
C GLY A 584 6.28 -12.05 -25.82
N LEU A 585 6.57 -11.33 -26.90
CA LEU A 585 5.63 -10.48 -27.62
C LEU A 585 5.67 -10.82 -29.10
N LYS A 586 4.49 -10.99 -29.69
CA LYS A 586 4.32 -11.17 -31.13
C LYS A 586 4.18 -9.81 -31.80
N THR A 587 4.90 -9.58 -32.90
CA THR A 587 4.69 -8.39 -33.74
C THR A 587 3.60 -8.67 -34.76
N GLU A 588 2.56 -7.86 -34.78
CA GLU A 588 1.48 -7.92 -35.77
C GLU A 588 1.45 -6.65 -36.62
N THR A 589 1.30 -6.81 -37.93
CA THR A 589 1.13 -5.70 -38.87
C THR A 589 -0.31 -5.22 -38.82
N VAL A 590 -0.49 -3.95 -38.49
CA VAL A 590 -1.80 -3.27 -38.44
C VAL A 590 -2.14 -2.66 -39.79
N SER A 591 -1.16 -2.03 -40.43
CA SER A 591 -1.31 -1.45 -41.77
C SER A 591 0.05 -1.35 -42.46
N GLU A 592 0.11 -1.78 -43.71
CA GLU A 592 1.30 -1.59 -44.58
C GLU A 592 1.42 -0.14 -45.08
N MET A 593 0.47 0.76 -44.76
CA MET A 593 0.51 2.18 -45.15
C MET A 593 0.55 2.43 -46.69
N GLU A 594 0.02 1.50 -47.47
CA GLU A 594 0.03 1.56 -48.94
C GLU A 594 -1.16 2.34 -49.55
N ALA A 595 -2.33 2.23 -48.93
CA ALA A 595 -3.59 2.74 -49.49
C ALA A 595 -3.87 4.18 -49.01
N LEU A 596 -3.43 5.18 -49.79
CA LEU A 596 -3.64 6.60 -49.46
C LEU A 596 -5.12 6.96 -49.21
N SER A 597 -6.07 6.26 -49.84
CA SER A 597 -7.51 6.45 -49.64
C SER A 597 -8.01 6.14 -48.23
N GLU A 598 -7.24 5.39 -47.44
CA GLU A 598 -7.57 5.04 -46.05
C GLU A 598 -7.15 6.11 -45.06
N TRP A 599 -6.45 7.16 -45.50
CA TRP A 599 -5.87 8.17 -44.63
C TRP A 599 -6.29 9.58 -45.04
N ARG A 600 -6.32 10.48 -44.07
CA ARG A 600 -6.62 11.90 -44.25
C ARG A 600 -5.64 12.75 -43.47
N PHE A 601 -5.35 13.93 -44.00
CA PHE A 601 -4.50 14.92 -43.36
C PHE A 601 -5.31 15.87 -42.47
N SER A 602 -4.71 16.27 -41.35
CA SER A 602 -5.18 17.35 -40.51
C SER A 602 -4.00 18.09 -39.89
N SER A 603 -4.18 19.37 -39.58
CA SER A 603 -3.16 20.18 -38.93
C SER A 603 -3.79 21.17 -37.96
N ALA A 604 -3.12 21.43 -36.84
CA ALA A 604 -3.37 22.59 -36.01
C ALA A 604 -2.29 23.64 -36.27
N ARG A 605 -2.72 24.85 -36.67
CA ARG A 605 -1.85 26.04 -36.84
C ARG A 605 -0.67 25.86 -37.82
N GLY A 606 -0.78 24.88 -38.73
CA GLY A 606 0.04 24.72 -39.92
C GLY A 606 -0.82 24.28 -41.10
N SER A 607 -0.19 23.87 -42.19
CA SER A 607 -0.86 23.24 -43.32
C SER A 607 -0.04 22.08 -43.88
N GLY A 608 -0.61 21.28 -44.78
CA GLY A 608 0.10 20.17 -45.39
C GLY A 608 -0.79 19.30 -46.26
N THR A 609 -0.19 18.27 -46.84
CA THR A 609 -0.82 17.31 -47.74
C THR A 609 -0.26 15.91 -47.51
N ILE A 610 -1.00 14.91 -47.95
CA ILE A 610 -0.52 13.53 -48.03
C ILE A 610 -0.48 13.04 -49.46
N GLU A 611 0.55 12.27 -49.79
CA GLU A 611 0.70 11.59 -51.08
C GLU A 611 1.40 10.24 -50.91
N THR A 612 1.20 9.34 -51.88
CA THR A 612 1.95 8.08 -51.94
C THR A 612 3.39 8.37 -52.33
N ALA A 613 4.36 7.79 -51.62
CA ALA A 613 5.78 7.86 -51.95
C ALA A 613 6.45 6.49 -51.80
N ALA A 614 7.74 6.39 -52.16
CA ALA A 614 8.52 5.17 -51.95
C ALA A 614 8.69 4.88 -50.44
N GLY A 615 8.18 3.73 -50.02
CA GLY A 615 8.32 3.18 -48.68
C GLY A 615 9.68 2.52 -48.47
N ARG A 616 9.81 1.80 -47.36
CA ARG A 616 10.95 0.97 -47.01
C ARG A 616 10.94 -0.34 -47.80
N THR A 617 9.77 -0.94 -47.95
CA THR A 617 9.55 -2.20 -48.69
C THR A 617 8.85 -1.94 -50.02
N ASN A 618 7.73 -1.21 -50.00
CA ASN A 618 6.88 -0.92 -51.15
C ASN A 618 6.58 0.60 -51.23
N ASN A 619 5.33 1.04 -51.08
CA ASN A 619 5.00 2.45 -50.95
C ASN A 619 4.89 2.84 -49.47
N GLY A 620 4.65 4.12 -49.22
CA GLY A 620 4.35 4.62 -47.90
C GLY A 620 3.60 5.94 -48.02
N ILE A 621 3.12 6.44 -46.89
CA ILE A 621 2.39 7.71 -46.84
C ILE A 621 3.38 8.82 -46.55
N LYS A 622 3.60 9.66 -47.54
CA LYS A 622 4.35 10.89 -47.36
C LYS A 622 3.44 11.99 -46.87
N VAL A 623 3.87 12.68 -45.83
CA VAL A 623 3.20 13.82 -45.22
C VAL A 623 4.09 15.03 -45.38
N THR A 624 3.68 15.96 -46.23
CA THR A 624 4.36 17.25 -46.41
C THR A 624 3.66 18.30 -45.58
N PHE A 625 4.39 19.11 -44.82
CA PHE A 625 3.79 20.12 -43.94
C PHE A 625 4.59 21.42 -43.89
N ASP A 626 3.86 22.49 -43.55
CA ASP A 626 4.34 23.85 -43.40
C ASP A 626 4.04 24.34 -41.97
N PHE A 627 5.12 24.47 -41.18
CA PHE A 627 5.09 25.00 -39.82
C PHE A 627 5.52 26.47 -39.75
N THR A 628 5.56 27.20 -40.87
CA THR A 628 5.90 28.63 -40.93
C THR A 628 4.72 29.58 -40.60
N GLN A 629 3.51 29.04 -40.52
CA GLN A 629 2.26 29.82 -40.48
C GLN A 629 1.88 30.34 -39.09
N SER A 630 2.53 29.85 -38.04
CA SER A 630 2.22 30.21 -36.66
C SER A 630 3.42 30.05 -35.75
N THR A 631 3.48 30.85 -34.69
CA THR A 631 4.47 30.72 -33.61
C THR A 631 3.94 29.93 -32.40
N GLY A 632 2.68 29.48 -32.42
CA GLY A 632 2.13 28.56 -31.42
C GLY A 632 2.63 27.11 -31.62
N THR A 633 2.08 26.13 -30.91
CA THR A 633 2.32 24.70 -31.22
C THR A 633 1.67 24.34 -32.56
N ARG A 634 2.41 23.68 -33.44
CA ARG A 634 1.96 23.25 -34.78
C ARG A 634 1.94 21.73 -34.84
N THR A 635 0.98 21.17 -35.56
CA THR A 635 0.89 19.71 -35.76
C THR A 635 0.66 19.36 -37.22
N ALA A 636 1.20 18.23 -37.67
CA ALA A 636 0.92 17.63 -38.96
C ALA A 636 0.54 16.17 -38.72
N ASN A 637 -0.75 15.86 -38.84
CA ASN A 637 -1.33 14.60 -38.41
C ASN A 637 -1.99 13.88 -39.58
N ILE A 638 -1.79 12.57 -39.66
CA ILE A 638 -2.61 11.66 -40.45
C ILE A 638 -3.56 10.89 -39.53
N HIS A 639 -4.78 10.70 -40.00
CA HIS A 639 -5.81 9.92 -39.31
C HIS A 639 -6.44 8.93 -40.29
N PRO A 640 -6.81 7.73 -39.82
CA PRO A 640 -7.49 6.78 -40.68
C PRO A 640 -8.93 7.23 -40.94
N VAL A 641 -9.45 6.97 -42.15
CA VAL A 641 -10.80 7.34 -42.57
C VAL A 641 -11.86 6.51 -41.83
N GLN A 642 -11.54 5.26 -41.54
CA GLN A 642 -12.31 4.38 -40.67
C GLN A 642 -11.50 4.12 -39.39
N PRO A 643 -12.16 3.99 -38.23
CA PRO A 643 -11.54 3.48 -37.01
C PRO A 643 -10.64 2.25 -37.27
N ILE A 644 -9.33 2.37 -37.01
CA ILE A 644 -8.44 1.20 -37.01
C ILE A 644 -8.39 0.66 -35.58
N ILE A 645 -9.00 -0.50 -35.37
CA ILE A 645 -8.91 -1.23 -34.12
C ILE A 645 -7.56 -1.97 -34.10
N LEU A 646 -6.75 -1.68 -33.09
CA LEU A 646 -5.47 -2.36 -32.87
C LEU A 646 -5.75 -3.79 -32.37
N PRO A 647 -5.10 -4.82 -32.94
CA PRO A 647 -5.37 -6.20 -32.58
C PRO A 647 -4.89 -6.50 -31.15
N GLY A 648 -5.63 -7.35 -30.43
CA GLY A 648 -5.27 -7.85 -29.11
C GLY A 648 -5.12 -6.76 -28.03
N GLN A 649 -4.15 -6.96 -27.12
CA GLN A 649 -3.77 -6.02 -26.06
C GLN A 649 -2.35 -5.48 -26.32
N PRO A 650 -2.16 -4.54 -27.26
CA PRO A 650 -0.83 -4.09 -27.64
C PRO A 650 -0.08 -3.45 -26.47
N GLN A 651 1.16 -3.88 -26.28
CA GLN A 651 2.15 -3.35 -25.33
C GLN A 651 2.96 -2.21 -25.93
N SER A 652 3.05 -2.14 -27.26
CA SER A 652 3.66 -1.03 -27.98
C SER A 652 3.09 -0.87 -29.39
N ILE A 653 3.08 0.35 -29.89
CA ILE A 653 2.75 0.69 -31.28
C ILE A 653 4.03 1.11 -31.99
N GLY A 654 4.29 0.53 -33.16
CA GLY A 654 5.48 0.79 -33.95
C GLY A 654 5.15 1.27 -35.36
N VAL A 655 5.95 2.19 -35.89
CA VAL A 655 5.89 2.62 -37.30
C VAL A 655 7.30 2.89 -37.81
N TRP A 656 7.56 2.60 -39.08
CA TRP A 656 8.78 3.09 -39.72
C TRP A 656 8.58 4.52 -40.18
N VAL A 657 9.56 5.37 -39.87
CA VAL A 657 9.55 6.79 -40.24
C VAL A 657 10.82 7.12 -41.00
N LYS A 658 10.67 7.67 -42.20
CA LYS A 658 11.75 8.30 -42.94
C LYS A 658 11.84 9.77 -42.54
N GLY A 659 12.86 10.10 -41.74
CA GLY A 659 13.09 11.45 -41.22
C GLY A 659 14.07 12.26 -42.06
N ASN A 660 13.98 13.59 -41.95
CA ASN A 660 14.91 14.56 -42.53
C ASN A 660 15.75 15.31 -41.47
N GLY A 661 15.61 14.93 -40.20
CA GLY A 661 16.46 15.41 -39.09
C GLY A 661 16.13 16.80 -38.55
N LYS A 662 14.95 17.36 -38.83
CA LYS A 662 14.54 18.70 -38.35
C LYS A 662 14.08 18.73 -36.89
N GLY A 663 13.76 17.56 -36.33
CA GLY A 663 13.50 17.38 -34.91
C GLY A 663 12.04 17.60 -34.53
N GLU A 664 11.11 17.18 -35.38
CA GLU A 664 9.68 17.08 -35.08
C GLU A 664 9.45 16.08 -33.94
N TRP A 665 8.51 16.36 -33.05
CA TRP A 665 8.15 15.43 -32.00
C TRP A 665 7.06 14.46 -32.47
N MET A 666 7.36 13.17 -32.50
CA MET A 666 6.39 12.15 -32.90
C MET A 666 5.27 11.98 -31.87
N SER A 667 4.04 11.78 -32.33
CA SER A 667 2.88 11.55 -31.48
C SER A 667 1.89 10.57 -32.11
N PHE A 668 1.22 9.81 -31.26
CA PHE A 668 0.08 8.97 -31.59
C PHE A 668 -1.07 9.33 -30.65
N THR A 669 -2.29 9.21 -31.13
CA THR A 669 -3.48 9.27 -30.26
C THR A 669 -4.23 7.97 -30.41
N VAL A 670 -4.58 7.34 -29.29
CA VAL A 670 -5.44 6.15 -29.25
C VAL A 670 -6.65 6.39 -28.37
N ARG A 671 -7.72 5.65 -28.60
CA ARG A 671 -8.93 5.67 -27.77
C ARG A 671 -9.19 4.28 -27.18
N GLY A 672 -9.43 4.21 -25.88
CA GLY A 672 -9.81 2.98 -25.19
C GLY A 672 -11.28 2.61 -25.41
N ALA A 673 -11.64 1.37 -25.08
CA ALA A 673 -13.02 0.88 -25.16
C ALA A 673 -13.97 1.58 -24.17
N ASP A 674 -13.42 2.08 -23.07
CA ASP A 674 -14.08 2.99 -22.11
C ASP A 674 -14.32 4.41 -22.67
N GLY A 675 -13.87 4.68 -23.90
CA GLY A 675 -14.00 5.95 -24.58
C GLY A 675 -12.91 6.97 -24.24
N SER A 676 -11.99 6.67 -23.32
CA SER A 676 -10.89 7.55 -22.91
C SER A 676 -9.86 7.74 -24.04
N THR A 677 -9.21 8.90 -24.11
CA THR A 677 -8.22 9.23 -25.14
C THR A 677 -6.83 9.32 -24.54
N HIS A 678 -5.87 8.61 -25.12
CA HIS A 678 -4.47 8.59 -24.68
C HIS A 678 -3.55 9.14 -25.75
N TYR A 679 -2.64 10.04 -25.34
CA TYR A 679 -1.61 10.61 -26.18
C TYR A 679 -0.29 9.90 -25.92
N LEU A 680 0.27 9.28 -26.95
CA LEU A 680 1.52 8.53 -26.88
C LEU A 680 2.60 9.31 -27.60
N TYR A 681 3.63 9.73 -26.86
CA TYR A 681 4.69 10.56 -27.41
C TYR A 681 5.93 9.74 -27.71
N GLY A 682 6.43 9.90 -28.93
CA GLY A 682 7.63 9.23 -29.43
C GLY A 682 8.88 10.12 -29.31
N PRO A 683 10.01 9.66 -29.89
CA PRO A 683 11.23 10.46 -29.95
C PRO A 683 11.08 11.66 -30.91
N TYR A 684 11.95 12.64 -30.75
CA TYR A 684 12.14 13.68 -31.77
C TYR A 684 12.82 13.10 -33.02
N VAL A 685 12.33 13.47 -34.21
CA VAL A 685 12.86 13.04 -35.52
C VAL A 685 14.16 13.78 -35.86
N THR A 686 15.22 13.47 -35.12
CA THR A 686 16.56 14.06 -35.31
C THR A 686 17.46 13.25 -36.24
N TRP A 687 16.94 12.19 -36.86
CA TRP A 687 17.66 11.31 -37.77
C TRP A 687 17.31 11.60 -39.23
N MET A 688 18.22 11.24 -40.13
CA MET A 688 17.98 11.20 -41.57
C MET A 688 17.78 9.75 -42.02
N GLY A 689 16.79 9.50 -42.89
CA GLY A 689 16.47 8.17 -43.40
C GLY A 689 15.51 7.36 -42.52
N TRP A 690 15.41 6.05 -42.76
CA TRP A 690 14.45 5.16 -42.11
C TRP A 690 14.87 4.75 -40.69
N LYS A 691 13.97 4.92 -39.73
CA LYS A 691 14.09 4.39 -38.37
C LYS A 691 12.75 3.85 -37.89
N LYS A 692 12.75 2.69 -37.22
CA LYS A 692 11.56 2.19 -36.54
C LYS A 692 11.39 2.98 -35.25
N VAL A 693 10.24 3.62 -35.11
CA VAL A 693 9.77 4.20 -33.86
C VAL A 693 8.86 3.18 -33.21
N GLU A 694 9.08 2.88 -31.94
CA GLU A 694 8.23 2.00 -31.15
C GLU A 694 7.91 2.72 -29.84
N ILE A 695 6.62 2.87 -29.55
CA ILE A 695 6.13 3.66 -28.41
C ILE A 695 5.32 2.72 -27.51
N PRO A 696 5.64 2.63 -26.20
CA PRO A 696 4.91 1.77 -25.29
C PRO A 696 3.47 2.27 -25.11
N VAL A 697 2.55 1.33 -24.96
CA VAL A 697 1.19 1.61 -24.52
C VAL A 697 1.20 1.68 -22.99
N PRO A 698 0.68 2.75 -22.37
CA PRO A 698 0.63 2.89 -20.91
C PRO A 698 -0.16 1.74 -20.26
N GLN A 699 0.18 1.41 -19.03
CA GLN A 699 -0.66 0.53 -18.21
C GLN A 699 -2.00 1.23 -17.89
N GLY A 700 -3.06 0.44 -17.66
CA GLY A 700 -4.39 0.96 -17.29
C GLY A 700 -5.28 1.40 -18.45
N VAL A 701 -4.89 1.13 -19.71
CA VAL A 701 -5.76 1.37 -20.87
C VAL A 701 -6.78 0.24 -21.06
N THR A 702 -7.99 0.59 -21.48
CA THR A 702 -9.05 -0.40 -21.74
C THR A 702 -9.08 -0.81 -23.21
N TYR A 703 -8.95 -2.11 -23.47
CA TYR A 703 -8.92 -2.68 -24.83
C TYR A 703 -10.32 -3.08 -25.33
N PRO A 704 -10.59 -3.10 -26.65
CA PRO A 704 -9.63 -2.83 -27.74
C PRO A 704 -9.26 -1.34 -27.86
N LEU A 705 -8.03 -1.07 -28.33
CA LEU A 705 -7.58 0.30 -28.62
C LEU A 705 -7.89 0.68 -30.05
N GLU A 706 -8.38 1.89 -30.26
CA GLU A 706 -8.60 2.47 -31.59
C GLU A 706 -7.54 3.52 -31.89
N LEU A 707 -6.79 3.36 -32.99
CA LEU A 707 -5.84 4.37 -33.45
C LEU A 707 -6.61 5.57 -34.02
N ARG A 708 -6.33 6.77 -33.47
CA ARG A 708 -6.93 8.03 -33.90
C ARG A 708 -6.01 8.84 -34.79
N THR A 709 -4.74 9.02 -34.41
CA THR A 709 -3.81 9.85 -35.19
C THR A 709 -2.39 9.34 -35.10
N ILE A 710 -1.60 9.58 -36.15
CA ILE A 710 -0.13 9.59 -36.14
C ILE A 710 0.32 10.97 -36.61
N GLY A 711 1.25 11.62 -35.92
CA GLY A 711 1.62 12.97 -36.31
C GLY A 711 2.93 13.48 -35.76
N ALA A 712 3.36 14.59 -36.34
CA ALA A 712 4.53 15.37 -35.98
C ALA A 712 4.10 16.68 -35.29
N ILE A 713 4.79 17.04 -34.20
CA ILE A 713 4.51 18.25 -33.41
C ILE A 713 5.76 19.13 -33.36
N GLU A 714 5.60 20.44 -33.53
CA GLU A 714 6.63 21.44 -33.26
C GLU A 714 6.13 22.47 -32.24
N THR A 715 6.81 22.54 -31.10
CA THR A 715 6.47 23.42 -29.97
C THR A 715 7.38 24.65 -29.88
N ASN A 716 8.54 24.64 -30.55
CA ASN A 716 9.48 25.74 -30.51
C ASN A 716 9.04 26.87 -31.45
N LYS A 717 8.70 28.02 -30.89
CA LYS A 717 8.29 29.22 -31.63
C LYS A 717 9.35 29.73 -32.61
N ALA A 718 10.63 29.50 -32.33
CA ALA A 718 11.74 30.01 -33.14
C ALA A 718 12.04 29.15 -34.39
N LYS A 719 11.55 27.91 -34.43
CA LYS A 719 11.77 27.00 -35.56
C LYS A 719 10.63 27.10 -36.56
N GLN A 720 10.78 27.89 -37.62
CA GLN A 720 9.76 28.03 -38.68
C GLN A 720 10.28 27.37 -39.96
N TYR A 721 9.67 26.27 -40.40
CA TYR A 721 10.15 25.49 -41.54
C TYR A 721 9.02 24.69 -42.21
N THR A 722 9.31 24.23 -43.42
CA THR A 722 8.57 23.19 -44.12
C THR A 722 9.38 21.91 -44.10
N ASP A 723 8.74 20.75 -43.96
CA ASP A 723 9.40 19.44 -44.08
C ASP A 723 8.45 18.37 -44.64
N GLU A 724 8.98 17.18 -44.88
CA GLU A 724 8.24 15.97 -45.21
C GLU A 724 8.70 14.77 -44.37
N LEU A 725 7.76 13.92 -43.98
CA LEU A 725 8.02 12.62 -43.36
C LEU A 725 7.32 11.52 -44.17
N VAL A 726 7.93 10.34 -44.27
CA VAL A 726 7.26 9.16 -44.85
C VAL A 726 7.02 8.13 -43.76
N TYR A 727 5.78 7.69 -43.62
CA TYR A 727 5.35 6.63 -42.71
C TYR A 727 5.12 5.33 -43.46
N ASP A 728 5.58 4.22 -42.87
CA ASP A 728 5.48 2.88 -43.44
C ASP A 728 5.36 1.83 -42.32
N ASP A 729 4.80 0.66 -42.62
CA ASP A 729 4.75 -0.53 -41.75
C ASP A 729 4.30 -0.23 -40.30
N LEU A 730 3.01 0.11 -40.14
CA LEU A 730 2.39 0.24 -38.82
C LEU A 730 2.19 -1.14 -38.22
N THR A 731 2.79 -1.34 -37.06
CA THR A 731 2.82 -2.60 -36.33
C THR A 731 2.42 -2.39 -34.88
N VAL A 732 2.00 -3.46 -34.22
CA VAL A 732 1.89 -3.52 -32.76
C VAL A 732 2.64 -4.72 -32.23
N LYS A 733 3.06 -4.65 -30.97
CA LYS A 733 3.50 -5.85 -30.23
C LYS A 733 2.44 -6.25 -29.23
N VAL A 734 1.93 -7.46 -29.34
CA VAL A 734 0.88 -8.02 -28.49
C VAL A 734 1.41 -9.25 -27.78
N SER A 735 0.93 -9.48 -26.55
CA SER A 735 1.09 -10.78 -25.93
C SER A 735 0.25 -11.81 -26.70
N PRO A 736 0.72 -13.05 -26.90
CA PRO A 736 -0.10 -14.10 -27.49
C PRO A 736 -1.40 -14.30 -26.69
N THR A 737 -2.50 -14.58 -27.37
CA THR A 737 -3.82 -14.70 -26.73
C THR A 737 -3.97 -16.03 -26.00
N VAL A 738 -4.60 -16.00 -24.82
CA VAL A 738 -5.04 -17.19 -24.07
C VAL A 738 -6.54 -17.09 -23.86
N GLU A 739 -7.28 -18.11 -24.31
CA GLU A 739 -8.69 -18.23 -23.95
C GLU A 739 -8.80 -18.66 -22.48
N VAL A 740 -9.52 -17.86 -21.69
CA VAL A 740 -9.77 -18.15 -20.27
C VAL A 740 -11.26 -18.48 -20.13
N PRO A 741 -11.64 -19.62 -19.52
CA PRO A 741 -13.02 -19.93 -19.24
C PRO A 741 -13.68 -18.85 -18.37
N VAL A 742 -14.89 -18.43 -18.72
CA VAL A 742 -15.70 -17.54 -17.89
C VAL A 742 -16.20 -18.31 -16.67
N VAL A 743 -15.88 -17.82 -15.48
CA VAL A 743 -16.41 -18.34 -14.22
C VAL A 743 -17.55 -17.41 -13.79
N PRO A 744 -18.82 -17.90 -13.72
CA PRO A 744 -19.94 -17.08 -13.29
C PRO A 744 -19.73 -16.57 -11.86
N GLU A 745 -20.02 -15.30 -11.64
CA GLU A 745 -20.00 -14.73 -10.29
C GLU A 745 -21.21 -15.23 -9.50
N LYS A 746 -21.00 -15.53 -8.22
CA LYS A 746 -22.05 -15.99 -7.32
C LYS A 746 -22.67 -14.77 -6.63
N ALA A 747 -24.00 -14.67 -6.66
CA ALA A 747 -24.71 -13.60 -5.95
C ALA A 747 -24.42 -13.62 -4.44
N ASP A 748 -24.04 -12.46 -3.89
CA ASP A 748 -23.85 -12.29 -2.44
C ASP A 748 -25.21 -12.21 -1.72
N PRO A 749 -25.40 -12.92 -0.59
CA PRO A 749 -26.66 -12.92 0.15
C PRO A 749 -27.05 -11.54 0.73
N LEU A 750 -26.11 -10.58 0.82
CA LEU A 750 -26.39 -9.21 1.22
C LEU A 750 -27.47 -8.59 0.31
N VAL A 751 -27.39 -8.80 -1.00
CA VAL A 751 -28.34 -8.26 -1.98
C VAL A 751 -29.56 -9.18 -2.07
N MET A 752 -30.74 -8.62 -1.84
CA MET A 752 -31.99 -9.37 -1.88
C MET A 752 -32.37 -9.71 -3.33
N GLN A 753 -32.67 -10.98 -3.57
CA GLN A 753 -33.16 -11.53 -4.84
C GLN A 753 -34.46 -12.30 -4.54
N ASN A 754 -35.54 -12.01 -5.28
CA ASN A 754 -36.85 -12.63 -5.08
C ASN A 754 -37.45 -12.44 -3.66
N GLU A 755 -37.04 -11.37 -2.97
CA GLU A 755 -37.41 -11.04 -1.59
C GLU A 755 -37.56 -9.51 -1.41
N ASP A 756 -38.22 -9.09 -0.33
CA ASP A 756 -38.41 -7.69 0.05
C ASP A 756 -38.03 -7.45 1.52
N ILE A 757 -37.66 -6.21 1.87
CA ILE A 757 -37.33 -5.85 3.26
C ILE A 757 -38.61 -5.86 4.11
N GLY A 758 -38.74 -6.88 4.95
CA GLY A 758 -39.84 -7.08 5.90
C GLY A 758 -40.00 -5.98 6.95
N SER A 759 -41.12 -6.02 7.66
CA SER A 759 -41.46 -5.08 8.76
C SER A 759 -40.69 -5.35 10.06
N ASP A 760 -40.03 -6.48 10.14
CA ASP A 760 -39.14 -6.91 11.23
C ASP A 760 -37.77 -6.21 11.20
N ARG A 761 -37.44 -5.57 10.08
CA ARG A 761 -36.23 -4.76 9.90
C ARG A 761 -36.56 -3.28 9.85
N TRP A 762 -35.73 -2.46 10.48
CA TRP A 762 -35.78 -1.01 10.27
C TRP A 762 -34.92 -0.60 9.07
N LYS A 763 -35.21 0.57 8.49
CA LYS A 763 -34.76 0.92 7.14
C LYS A 763 -34.01 2.25 7.10
N PHE A 764 -32.95 2.31 6.29
CA PHE A 764 -32.33 3.57 5.87
C PHE A 764 -31.97 3.51 4.39
N ALA A 765 -32.00 4.65 3.72
CA ALA A 765 -31.71 4.74 2.28
C ALA A 765 -30.33 5.36 2.03
N VAL A 766 -29.69 4.94 0.95
CA VAL A 766 -28.43 5.51 0.45
C VAL A 766 -28.59 5.89 -1.01
N MET A 767 -28.15 7.10 -1.36
CA MET A 767 -27.96 7.57 -2.73
C MET A 767 -26.61 8.27 -2.86
N SER A 768 -25.97 8.19 -4.03
CA SER A 768 -24.65 8.76 -4.29
C SER A 768 -24.49 9.16 -5.76
N ASP A 769 -23.46 9.93 -6.10
CA ASP A 769 -22.97 10.11 -7.47
C ASP A 769 -24.03 10.63 -8.47
N SER A 770 -24.71 11.71 -8.08
CA SER A 770 -25.64 12.41 -8.99
C SER A 770 -24.92 13.37 -9.93
N GLN A 771 -23.88 14.05 -9.43
CA GLN A 771 -23.02 15.01 -10.13
C GLN A 771 -23.78 16.00 -11.01
N PHE A 772 -24.71 16.77 -10.43
CA PHE A 772 -25.37 17.86 -11.15
C PHE A 772 -24.68 19.22 -10.93
N VAL A 773 -25.00 20.18 -11.79
CA VAL A 773 -24.52 21.57 -11.71
C VAL A 773 -25.68 22.57 -11.79
N ALA A 774 -25.56 23.68 -11.09
CA ALA A 774 -26.57 24.75 -11.09
C ALA A 774 -26.66 25.49 -12.43
N SER A 775 -25.62 25.41 -13.26
CA SER A 775 -25.64 25.94 -14.63
C SER A 775 -26.58 25.17 -15.57
N SER A 776 -26.98 23.95 -15.19
CA SER A 776 -27.87 23.08 -15.97
C SER A 776 -28.96 22.45 -15.07
N PRO A 777 -29.86 23.25 -14.48
CA PRO A 777 -30.79 22.79 -13.44
C PRO A 777 -31.89 21.84 -13.94
N ASN A 778 -31.99 21.64 -15.27
CA ASN A 778 -32.94 20.73 -15.91
C ASN A 778 -32.24 19.53 -16.58
N SER A 779 -30.98 19.26 -16.22
CA SER A 779 -30.20 18.15 -16.76
C SER A 779 -30.81 16.79 -16.41
N GLN A 780 -30.34 15.74 -17.09
CA GLN A 780 -30.74 14.37 -16.77
C GLN A 780 -30.36 14.00 -15.33
N GLN A 781 -29.18 14.42 -14.87
CA GLN A 781 -28.69 14.22 -13.52
C GLN A 781 -29.65 14.78 -12.47
N VAL A 782 -30.14 16.02 -12.64
CA VAL A 782 -31.11 16.61 -11.70
C VAL A 782 -32.43 15.84 -11.71
N LYS A 783 -32.89 15.36 -12.88
CA LYS A 783 -34.13 14.58 -12.98
C LYS A 783 -34.00 13.24 -12.25
N LEU A 784 -32.92 12.50 -12.48
CA LEU A 784 -32.65 11.22 -11.82
C LEU A 784 -32.47 11.39 -10.30
N ALA A 785 -31.79 12.46 -9.86
CA ALA A 785 -31.66 12.76 -8.44
C ALA A 785 -33.02 13.03 -7.78
N ARG A 786 -33.88 13.84 -8.41
CA ARG A 786 -35.25 14.10 -7.91
C ARG A 786 -36.12 12.86 -7.92
N GLU A 787 -36.04 12.05 -8.96
CA GLU A 787 -36.75 10.77 -9.05
C GLU A 787 -36.34 9.82 -7.93
N SER A 788 -35.03 9.63 -7.73
CA SER A 788 -34.49 8.84 -6.62
C SER A 788 -35.02 9.31 -5.27
N LEU A 789 -34.98 10.63 -5.00
CA LEU A 789 -35.48 11.20 -3.75
C LEU A 789 -36.97 10.95 -3.54
N ARG A 790 -37.79 11.04 -4.59
CA ARG A 790 -39.24 10.75 -4.51
C ARG A 790 -39.52 9.28 -4.23
N GLU A 791 -38.77 8.38 -4.86
CA GLU A 791 -38.87 6.94 -4.60
C GLU A 791 -38.41 6.60 -3.18
N ILE A 792 -37.31 7.18 -2.72
CA ILE A 792 -36.82 7.03 -1.35
C ILE A 792 -37.90 7.49 -0.36
N VAL A 793 -38.45 8.68 -0.55
CA VAL A 793 -39.55 9.22 0.26
C VAL A 793 -40.76 8.29 0.28
N LYS A 794 -41.13 7.70 -0.86
CA LYS A 794 -42.25 6.76 -0.97
C LYS A 794 -42.01 5.47 -0.16
N ASN A 795 -40.76 5.06 0.01
CA ASN A 795 -40.37 3.86 0.74
C ASN A 795 -40.11 4.09 2.25
N ASP A 796 -40.33 5.31 2.75
CA ASP A 796 -40.37 5.68 4.17
C ASP A 796 -39.19 5.15 5.02
N PRO A 797 -37.93 5.50 4.69
CA PRO A 797 -36.78 5.17 5.52
C PRO A 797 -36.73 6.05 6.79
N GLU A 798 -36.02 5.60 7.82
CA GLU A 798 -35.82 6.39 9.04
C GLU A 798 -34.87 7.57 8.85
N PHE A 799 -33.96 7.49 7.86
CA PHE A 799 -33.11 8.59 7.41
C PHE A 799 -32.52 8.27 6.02
N LEU A 800 -32.01 9.31 5.36
CA LEU A 800 -31.28 9.24 4.10
C LEU A 800 -29.80 9.56 4.31
N LEU A 801 -28.94 8.74 3.74
CA LEU A 801 -27.53 9.02 3.56
C LEU A 801 -27.27 9.46 2.12
N VAL A 802 -26.68 10.65 1.95
CA VAL A 802 -26.15 11.14 0.68
C VAL A 802 -24.64 10.90 0.68
N GLY A 803 -24.20 10.02 -0.22
CA GLY A 803 -22.89 9.39 -0.22
C GLY A 803 -21.75 10.17 -0.87
N GLY A 804 -21.91 11.46 -1.10
CA GLY A 804 -20.97 12.29 -1.86
C GLY A 804 -21.34 12.42 -3.33
N ASP A 805 -20.64 13.32 -4.02
CA ASP A 805 -20.81 13.63 -5.44
C ASP A 805 -22.27 13.94 -5.82
N LEU A 806 -22.99 14.67 -4.95
CA LEU A 806 -24.33 15.15 -5.30
C LEU A 806 -24.20 16.27 -6.35
N VAL A 807 -23.20 17.14 -6.17
CA VAL A 807 -22.80 18.19 -7.11
C VAL A 807 -21.56 17.79 -7.91
N ASP A 808 -21.30 18.42 -9.06
CA ASP A 808 -20.15 18.10 -9.91
C ASP A 808 -18.97 19.09 -9.76
N THR A 809 -19.25 20.39 -9.57
CA THR A 809 -18.22 21.45 -9.66
C THR A 809 -17.92 22.20 -8.37
N ALA A 810 -18.64 21.91 -7.28
CA ALA A 810 -18.49 22.53 -5.96
C ALA A 810 -18.48 24.07 -5.95
N TYR A 811 -19.15 24.72 -6.91
CA TYR A 811 -19.40 26.15 -6.81
C TYR A 811 -20.54 26.41 -5.82
N PRO A 812 -20.58 27.58 -5.15
CA PRO A 812 -21.63 27.90 -4.19
C PRO A 812 -23.06 27.70 -4.74
N ALA A 813 -23.29 28.05 -6.02
CA ALA A 813 -24.58 27.86 -6.68
C ALA A 813 -24.99 26.38 -6.78
N ASP A 814 -24.03 25.46 -6.94
CA ASP A 814 -24.33 24.02 -6.99
C ASP A 814 -24.84 23.54 -5.63
N PHE A 815 -24.23 24.00 -4.53
CA PHE A 815 -24.67 23.67 -3.17
C PHE A 815 -26.01 24.31 -2.81
N GLU A 816 -26.28 25.52 -3.29
CA GLU A 816 -27.60 26.16 -3.17
C GLU A 816 -28.68 25.33 -3.89
N LEU A 817 -28.40 24.88 -5.12
CA LEU A 817 -29.32 24.00 -5.86
C LEU A 817 -29.49 22.65 -5.16
N ALA A 818 -28.41 22.05 -4.66
CA ALA A 818 -28.47 20.79 -3.93
C ALA A 818 -29.34 20.89 -2.68
N LYS A 819 -29.14 21.94 -1.89
CA LYS A 819 -29.96 22.24 -0.73
C LYS A 819 -31.43 22.43 -1.11
N GLN A 820 -31.71 23.19 -2.17
CA GLN A 820 -33.07 23.38 -2.67
C GLN A 820 -33.73 22.04 -3.06
N ILE A 821 -33.04 21.18 -3.81
CA ILE A 821 -33.57 19.87 -4.24
C ILE A 821 -33.90 18.99 -3.03
N LEU A 822 -32.99 18.92 -2.04
CA LEU A 822 -33.22 18.13 -0.83
C LEU A 822 -34.41 18.66 -0.01
N GLU A 823 -34.53 19.99 0.13
CA GLU A 823 -35.65 20.62 0.83
C GLU A 823 -37.00 20.40 0.11
N GLU A 824 -37.01 20.46 -1.22
CA GLU A 824 -38.23 20.28 -2.02
C GLU A 824 -38.74 18.83 -2.03
N GLU A 825 -37.84 17.86 -2.23
CA GLU A 825 -38.24 16.45 -2.42
C GLU A 825 -38.39 15.73 -1.06
N VAL A 826 -37.41 15.91 -0.15
CA VAL A 826 -37.40 15.26 1.16
C VAL A 826 -38.07 16.15 2.21
N GLY A 827 -37.66 17.42 2.28
CA GLY A 827 -38.13 18.36 3.32
C GLY A 827 -37.80 17.86 4.73
N GLY A 828 -38.78 17.93 5.64
CA GLY A 828 -38.63 17.50 7.03
C GLY A 828 -39.14 16.08 7.34
N LYS A 829 -39.30 15.21 6.34
CA LYS A 829 -39.89 13.87 6.53
C LYS A 829 -39.01 12.94 7.37
N PHE A 830 -37.71 12.94 7.12
CA PHE A 830 -36.70 12.20 7.87
C PHE A 830 -35.34 12.93 7.81
N PRO A 831 -34.39 12.65 8.72
CA PRO A 831 -33.05 13.24 8.71
C PRO A 831 -32.26 12.89 7.44
N ILE A 832 -31.37 13.81 7.04
CA ILE A 832 -30.43 13.63 5.93
C ILE A 832 -29.01 13.76 6.49
N TYR A 833 -28.18 12.76 6.23
CA TYR A 833 -26.74 12.79 6.51
C TYR A 833 -25.99 12.87 5.19
N TYR A 834 -25.28 13.97 4.96
CA TYR A 834 -24.57 14.22 3.70
C TYR A 834 -23.06 14.26 3.94
N VAL A 835 -22.35 13.27 3.41
CA VAL A 835 -20.89 13.15 3.42
C VAL A 835 -20.34 13.67 2.08
N PRO A 836 -19.24 14.43 2.04
CA PRO A 836 -18.66 14.90 0.79
C PRO A 836 -17.88 13.79 0.06
N GLY A 837 -17.98 13.80 -1.27
CA GLY A 837 -17.10 13.12 -2.21
C GLY A 837 -16.06 14.08 -2.81
N ASN A 838 -15.31 13.61 -3.80
CA ASN A 838 -14.27 14.44 -4.41
C ASN A 838 -14.85 15.58 -5.25
N HIS A 839 -16.08 15.45 -5.77
CA HIS A 839 -16.71 16.54 -6.49
C HIS A 839 -17.17 17.69 -5.58
N GLU A 840 -17.31 17.47 -4.27
CA GLU A 840 -17.56 18.53 -3.29
C GLU A 840 -16.33 19.43 -3.01
N ILE A 841 -15.13 19.05 -3.47
CA ILE A 841 -13.91 19.88 -3.35
C ILE A 841 -13.38 20.38 -4.71
N MET A 842 -13.96 19.97 -5.85
CA MET A 842 -13.45 20.27 -7.20
C MET A 842 -13.28 21.76 -7.51
N GLY A 843 -14.11 22.62 -6.91
CA GLY A 843 -14.08 24.06 -7.11
C GLY A 843 -12.86 24.73 -6.47
N THR A 844 -12.87 24.88 -5.15
CA THR A 844 -11.82 25.59 -4.39
C THR A 844 -10.64 24.70 -3.98
N GLY A 845 -10.71 23.39 -4.22
CA GLY A 845 -9.74 22.41 -3.73
C GLY A 845 -9.89 22.10 -2.24
N ASN A 846 -10.98 22.55 -1.61
CA ASN A 846 -11.29 22.36 -0.19
C ASN A 846 -12.81 22.32 0.04
N LEU A 847 -13.25 22.03 1.28
CA LEU A 847 -14.66 21.93 1.64
C LEU A 847 -15.31 23.25 2.09
N ASP A 848 -14.67 24.41 1.91
CA ASP A 848 -15.19 25.67 2.48
C ASP A 848 -16.62 25.97 2.00
N ASN A 849 -16.90 25.79 0.71
CA ASN A 849 -18.23 26.02 0.14
C ASN A 849 -19.28 25.01 0.65
N PHE A 850 -18.87 23.75 0.77
CA PHE A 850 -19.72 22.68 1.33
C PHE A 850 -20.07 22.98 2.79
N MET A 851 -19.05 23.29 3.61
CA MET A 851 -19.21 23.60 5.04
C MET A 851 -19.99 24.88 5.27
N ASN A 852 -19.92 25.86 4.36
CA ASN A 852 -20.76 27.05 4.42
C ASN A 852 -22.26 26.71 4.30
N THR A 853 -22.61 25.65 3.55
CA THR A 853 -24.00 25.25 3.30
C THR A 853 -24.51 24.20 4.29
N PHE A 854 -23.78 23.10 4.48
CA PHE A 854 -24.23 21.91 5.21
C PHE A 854 -23.69 21.77 6.64
N LYS A 855 -22.67 22.57 7.02
CA LYS A 855 -22.07 22.67 8.37
C LYS A 855 -21.34 21.43 8.91
N GLU A 856 -21.67 20.23 8.45
CA GLU A 856 -21.08 18.97 8.90
C GLU A 856 -20.67 18.13 7.70
N ASN A 857 -19.46 17.56 7.73
CA ASN A 857 -18.90 16.68 6.69
C ASN A 857 -18.71 15.22 7.16
N LYS A 858 -18.88 14.95 8.45
CA LYS A 858 -18.73 13.63 9.07
C LYS A 858 -19.71 13.48 10.22
N TYR A 859 -20.08 12.24 10.54
CA TYR A 859 -21.10 11.97 11.55
C TYR A 859 -20.79 10.68 12.33
N PHE A 860 -20.92 10.75 13.66
CA PHE A 860 -20.87 9.58 14.55
C PHE A 860 -22.13 9.56 15.40
N PHE A 861 -22.99 8.56 15.22
CA PHE A 861 -24.24 8.46 15.98
C PHE A 861 -24.70 7.01 16.11
N THR A 862 -25.52 6.73 17.12
CA THR A 862 -26.14 5.42 17.30
C THR A 862 -27.62 5.51 16.92
N HIS A 863 -28.10 4.56 16.12
CA HIS A 863 -29.51 4.41 15.80
C HIS A 863 -29.94 2.97 16.03
N LYS A 864 -30.90 2.76 16.95
CA LYS A 864 -31.49 1.44 17.30
C LYS A 864 -30.45 0.32 17.52
N GLY A 865 -29.36 0.64 18.22
CA GLY A 865 -28.29 -0.31 18.53
C GLY A 865 -27.23 -0.47 17.44
N THR A 866 -27.34 0.22 16.30
CA THR A 866 -26.29 0.27 15.27
C THR A 866 -25.51 1.58 15.39
N GLN A 867 -24.19 1.48 15.48
CA GLN A 867 -23.29 2.63 15.48
C GLN A 867 -22.95 3.00 14.03
N PHE A 868 -23.18 4.26 13.65
CA PHE A 868 -22.80 4.82 12.36
C PHE A 868 -21.53 5.65 12.53
N ALA A 869 -20.60 5.49 11.59
CA ALA A 869 -19.47 6.39 11.38
C ALA A 869 -19.40 6.76 9.89
N LEU A 870 -19.79 7.99 9.58
CA LEU A 870 -19.85 8.52 8.23
C LEU A 870 -18.67 9.48 8.06
N LEU A 871 -17.76 9.15 7.15
CA LEU A 871 -16.40 9.68 7.11
C LEU A 871 -16.12 10.45 5.81
N ASP A 872 -15.37 11.53 5.94
CA ASP A 872 -14.94 12.37 4.82
C ASP A 872 -13.72 11.73 4.13
N SER A 873 -13.92 11.28 2.90
CA SER A 873 -12.86 10.81 2.00
C SER A 873 -12.74 11.67 0.75
N SER A 874 -13.23 12.91 0.76
CA SER A 874 -13.29 13.80 -0.42
C SER A 874 -11.94 14.00 -1.14
N THR A 875 -10.83 13.87 -0.43
CA THR A 875 -9.48 13.96 -1.02
C THR A 875 -8.96 12.64 -1.61
N GLY A 876 -9.76 11.58 -1.62
CA GLY A 876 -9.35 10.22 -1.97
C GLY A 876 -8.60 9.50 -0.85
N SER A 877 -8.61 10.03 0.38
CA SER A 877 -7.99 9.47 1.58
C SER A 877 -8.63 10.07 2.84
N PHE A 878 -8.82 9.25 3.88
CA PHE A 878 -9.32 9.74 5.17
C PHE A 878 -8.28 10.61 5.88
N ARG A 879 -7.00 10.25 5.78
CA ARG A 879 -5.86 10.99 6.36
C ARG A 879 -5.77 12.41 5.80
N THR A 880 -5.81 12.57 4.48
CA THR A 880 -5.63 13.90 3.87
C THR A 880 -6.88 14.75 3.92
N SER A 881 -8.06 14.15 4.07
CA SER A 881 -9.29 14.87 4.35
C SER A 881 -9.29 15.41 5.79
N ASP A 882 -9.13 14.52 6.77
CA ASP A 882 -9.04 14.85 8.19
C ASP A 882 -8.51 13.65 8.99
N PHE A 883 -7.22 13.64 9.34
CA PHE A 883 -6.61 12.54 10.08
C PHE A 883 -7.28 12.24 11.43
N ASP A 884 -7.86 13.25 12.09
CA ASP A 884 -8.47 13.05 13.40
C ASP A 884 -9.71 12.15 13.36
N GLN A 885 -10.35 12.02 12.19
CA GLN A 885 -11.47 11.11 12.00
C GLN A 885 -11.06 9.63 12.09
N LEU A 886 -9.83 9.28 11.72
CA LEU A 886 -9.31 7.91 11.86
C LEU A 886 -9.10 7.55 13.33
N VAL A 887 -8.61 8.52 14.12
CA VAL A 887 -8.47 8.37 15.57
C VAL A 887 -9.85 8.20 16.23
N GLU A 888 -10.84 8.97 15.78
CA GLU A 888 -12.22 8.87 16.27
C GLU A 888 -12.88 7.54 15.86
N LEU A 889 -12.63 7.07 14.64
CA LEU A 889 -13.09 5.77 14.15
C LEU A 889 -12.54 4.62 15.00
N LYS A 890 -11.21 4.55 15.23
CA LYS A 890 -10.64 3.46 16.04
C LYS A 890 -11.22 3.43 17.45
N LYS A 891 -11.33 4.61 18.10
CA LYS A 891 -11.99 4.73 19.42
C LYS A 891 -13.46 4.30 19.38
N THR A 892 -14.17 4.63 18.30
CA THR A 892 -15.57 4.24 18.11
C THR A 892 -15.70 2.72 17.99
N LEU A 893 -14.84 2.06 17.22
CA LEU A 893 -14.82 0.61 17.07
C LEU A 893 -14.49 -0.10 18.40
N GLU A 894 -13.44 0.34 19.09
CA GLU A 894 -13.04 -0.21 20.41
C GLU A 894 -14.16 -0.09 21.45
N LYS A 895 -14.83 1.07 21.49
CA LYS A 895 -15.98 1.29 22.36
C LYS A 895 -17.17 0.41 21.95
N ALA A 896 -17.50 0.38 20.66
CA ALA A 896 -18.61 -0.40 20.12
C ALA A 896 -18.41 -1.89 20.35
N ALA A 897 -17.17 -2.41 20.32
CA ALA A 897 -16.88 -3.82 20.57
C ALA A 897 -17.31 -4.22 21.99
N ASN A 898 -17.01 -3.37 22.98
CA ASN A 898 -17.25 -3.62 24.39
C ASN A 898 -18.65 -3.21 24.90
N ASP A 899 -19.35 -2.32 24.18
CA ASP A 899 -20.66 -1.83 24.61
C ASP A 899 -21.80 -2.79 24.22
N PRO A 900 -22.50 -3.45 25.17
CA PRO A 900 -23.58 -4.37 24.86
C PRO A 900 -24.83 -3.70 24.27
N ALA A 901 -24.98 -2.37 24.37
CA ALA A 901 -26.05 -1.64 23.71
C ALA A 901 -25.82 -1.52 22.19
N ILE A 902 -24.57 -1.59 21.76
CA ILE A 902 -24.21 -1.62 20.33
C ILE A 902 -24.17 -3.07 19.85
N LYS A 903 -24.93 -3.33 18.78
CA LYS A 903 -25.08 -4.63 18.13
C LYS A 903 -24.28 -4.72 16.84
N ASN A 904 -24.23 -3.63 16.09
CA ASN A 904 -23.60 -3.58 14.78
C ASN A 904 -22.96 -2.21 14.52
N VAL A 905 -22.11 -2.14 13.49
CA VAL A 905 -21.46 -0.91 13.02
C VAL A 905 -21.71 -0.74 11.51
N VAL A 906 -21.99 0.47 11.07
CA VAL A 906 -22.03 0.84 9.64
C VAL A 906 -21.05 1.97 9.41
N ILE A 907 -20.09 1.72 8.51
CA ILE A 907 -19.12 2.73 8.07
C ILE A 907 -19.51 3.19 6.68
N PHE A 908 -19.44 4.50 6.43
CA PHE A 908 -19.55 5.05 5.08
C PHE A 908 -18.35 5.94 4.77
N GLY A 909 -17.74 5.75 3.61
CA GLY A 909 -16.82 6.70 2.99
C GLY A 909 -17.09 6.75 1.49
N HIS A 910 -17.08 7.95 0.90
CA HIS A 910 -17.35 8.10 -0.54
C HIS A 910 -16.49 7.19 -1.42
N HIS A 911 -15.17 7.15 -1.20
CA HIS A 911 -14.28 6.26 -1.93
C HIS A 911 -14.30 4.83 -1.35
N PRO A 912 -14.45 3.77 -2.17
CA PRO A 912 -14.29 2.39 -1.75
C PRO A 912 -12.87 2.07 -1.26
N THR A 913 -12.73 1.11 -0.34
CA THR A 913 -11.43 0.51 -0.06
C THR A 913 -10.94 -0.34 -1.22
N ARG A 914 -11.84 -0.92 -2.02
CA ARG A 914 -11.54 -1.76 -3.20
C ARG A 914 -12.44 -1.36 -4.36
N ASP A 915 -11.83 -0.94 -5.47
CA ASP A 915 -12.58 -0.66 -6.70
C ASP A 915 -12.79 -1.99 -7.46
N PRO A 916 -14.05 -2.38 -7.73
CA PRO A 916 -14.36 -3.62 -8.43
C PRO A 916 -14.00 -3.56 -9.93
N LEU A 917 -13.76 -2.38 -10.48
CA LEU A 917 -13.40 -2.20 -11.88
C LEU A 917 -11.94 -2.57 -12.14
N SER A 918 -11.67 -3.04 -13.35
CA SER A 918 -10.33 -3.50 -13.76
C SER A 918 -9.23 -2.42 -13.68
N ILE A 919 -9.59 -1.14 -13.79
CA ILE A 919 -8.66 -0.01 -13.72
C ILE A 919 -8.32 0.42 -12.29
N GLN A 920 -9.16 0.07 -11.32
CA GLN A 920 -8.99 0.36 -9.90
C GLN A 920 -8.68 1.82 -9.53
N ASN A 921 -9.22 2.79 -10.28
CA ASN A 921 -8.95 4.22 -10.10
C ASN A 921 -9.93 4.91 -9.15
N SER A 922 -10.96 4.20 -8.70
CA SER A 922 -12.05 4.76 -7.88
C SER A 922 -11.88 4.44 -6.39
N GLN A 923 -10.81 3.77 -5.98
CA GLN A 923 -10.58 3.39 -4.59
C GLN A 923 -9.76 4.44 -3.83
N LEU A 924 -9.70 4.30 -2.50
CA LEU A 924 -8.76 5.05 -1.67
C LEU A 924 -7.35 5.00 -2.27
N SER A 925 -6.76 6.19 -2.41
CA SER A 925 -5.49 6.40 -3.09
C SER A 925 -4.30 5.80 -2.32
N ASP A 926 -4.38 5.76 -0.99
CA ASP A 926 -3.41 5.09 -0.13
C ASP A 926 -3.87 3.65 0.16
N ARG A 927 -3.23 2.68 -0.48
CA ARG A 927 -3.59 1.26 -0.33
C ARG A 927 -3.33 0.70 1.06
N LYS A 928 -2.34 1.23 1.80
CA LYS A 928 -2.11 0.82 3.19
C LYS A 928 -3.19 1.40 4.12
N GLU A 929 -3.70 2.60 3.81
CA GLU A 929 -4.85 3.16 4.53
C GLU A 929 -6.10 2.29 4.33
N ALA A 930 -6.35 1.83 3.10
CA ALA A 930 -7.43 0.88 2.83
C ALA A 930 -7.27 -0.43 3.63
N GLU A 931 -6.07 -1.03 3.62
CA GLU A 931 -5.75 -2.24 4.41
C GLU A 931 -5.94 -2.03 5.92
N LEU A 932 -5.60 -0.84 6.44
CA LEU A 932 -5.79 -0.50 7.85
C LEU A 932 -7.27 -0.49 8.24
N ILE A 933 -8.12 0.12 7.40
CA ILE A 933 -9.57 0.11 7.62
C ILE A 933 -10.08 -1.34 7.57
N GLU A 934 -9.68 -2.10 6.56
CA GLU A 934 -10.09 -3.50 6.43
C GLU A 934 -9.70 -4.34 7.64
N THR A 935 -8.48 -4.17 8.13
CA THR A 935 -7.96 -4.82 9.34
C THR A 935 -8.80 -4.44 10.57
N TRP A 936 -9.06 -3.16 10.80
CA TRP A 936 -9.83 -2.71 11.97
C TRP A 936 -11.28 -3.22 11.97
N LEU A 937 -11.92 -3.32 10.80
CA LEU A 937 -13.28 -3.87 10.72
C LEU A 937 -13.29 -5.38 10.99
N THR A 938 -12.27 -6.11 10.52
CA THR A 938 -12.08 -7.53 10.84
C THR A 938 -11.81 -7.73 12.33
N GLU A 939 -10.84 -7.02 12.91
CA GLU A 939 -10.53 -7.03 14.34
C GLU A 939 -11.77 -6.73 15.18
N PHE A 940 -12.55 -5.72 14.80
CA PHE A 940 -13.80 -5.39 15.49
C PHE A 940 -14.74 -6.59 15.56
N ARG A 941 -14.91 -7.36 14.47
CA ARG A 941 -15.78 -8.55 14.48
C ARG A 941 -15.24 -9.62 15.43
N GLU A 942 -13.94 -9.87 15.38
CA GLU A 942 -13.27 -10.88 16.22
C GLU A 942 -13.33 -10.52 17.70
N GLU A 943 -12.95 -9.30 18.06
CA GLU A 943 -12.89 -8.80 19.45
C GLU A 943 -14.27 -8.62 20.08
N SER A 944 -15.28 -8.25 19.28
CA SER A 944 -16.65 -8.06 19.77
C SER A 944 -17.43 -9.37 19.96
N GLY A 945 -16.83 -10.52 19.63
CA GLY A 945 -17.51 -11.81 19.64
C GLY A 945 -18.58 -11.93 18.55
N GLY A 946 -18.46 -11.15 17.46
CA GLY A 946 -19.29 -11.30 16.26
C GLY A 946 -20.28 -10.22 15.92
N LYS A 947 -20.13 -9.00 16.44
CA LYS A 947 -20.99 -7.89 16.00
C LYS A 947 -20.89 -7.69 14.49
N GLY A 948 -22.02 -7.36 13.86
CA GLY A 948 -22.04 -7.06 12.44
C GLY A 948 -21.29 -5.76 12.15
N VAL A 949 -20.53 -5.72 11.05
CA VAL A 949 -19.96 -4.49 10.52
C VAL A 949 -19.97 -4.52 9.00
N ILE A 950 -20.21 -3.38 8.36
CA ILE A 950 -20.21 -3.20 6.91
C ILE A 950 -19.53 -1.88 6.55
N TYR A 951 -18.83 -1.86 5.42
CA TYR A 951 -18.34 -0.64 4.79
C TYR A 951 -19.16 -0.34 3.53
N LEU A 952 -19.68 0.88 3.42
CA LEU A 952 -20.46 1.36 2.30
C LEU A 952 -19.70 2.50 1.58
N SER A 953 -19.79 2.55 0.25
CA SER A 953 -19.16 3.58 -0.58
C SER A 953 -19.88 3.84 -1.89
N GLY A 954 -19.50 4.92 -2.60
CA GLY A 954 -19.96 5.25 -3.95
C GLY A 954 -18.78 5.33 -4.93
N HIS A 955 -18.70 6.40 -5.73
CA HIS A 955 -17.57 6.82 -6.57
C HIS A 955 -17.21 5.92 -7.77
N ALA A 956 -17.24 4.59 -7.64
CA ALA A 956 -16.91 3.68 -8.74
C ALA A 956 -18.06 3.53 -9.77
N HIS A 957 -19.22 4.14 -9.50
CA HIS A 957 -20.41 4.14 -10.37
C HIS A 957 -20.80 2.75 -10.87
N THR A 958 -20.72 1.75 -9.99
CA THR A 958 -21.20 0.39 -10.22
C THR A 958 -21.68 -0.19 -8.89
N VAL A 959 -22.69 -1.04 -8.92
CA VAL A 959 -23.12 -1.80 -7.74
C VAL A 959 -22.25 -3.03 -7.60
N ASN A 960 -21.56 -3.18 -6.47
CA ASN A 960 -20.76 -4.37 -6.20
C ASN A 960 -20.75 -4.69 -4.70
N VAL A 961 -20.61 -5.98 -4.37
CA VAL A 961 -20.38 -6.45 -3.00
C VAL A 961 -19.15 -7.35 -3.00
N ASP A 962 -18.16 -7.01 -2.19
CA ASP A 962 -17.01 -7.85 -1.88
C ASP A 962 -17.04 -8.23 -0.39
N ARG A 963 -16.33 -9.30 0.00
CA ARG A 963 -16.16 -9.69 1.40
C ARG A 963 -14.69 -9.90 1.74
N VAL A 964 -14.23 -9.19 2.76
CA VAL A 964 -12.87 -9.32 3.31
C VAL A 964 -12.99 -9.82 4.74
N ASP A 965 -12.54 -11.04 5.00
CA ASP A 965 -12.59 -11.67 6.35
C ASP A 965 -13.98 -11.54 7.01
N GLY A 966 -15.03 -11.78 6.23
CA GLY A 966 -16.44 -11.75 6.63
C GLY A 966 -17.05 -10.37 6.84
N VAL A 967 -16.31 -9.29 6.57
CA VAL A 967 -16.87 -7.92 6.47
C VAL A 967 -17.34 -7.68 5.04
N PRO A 968 -18.62 -7.38 4.80
CA PRO A 968 -19.09 -6.91 3.50
C PRO A 968 -18.61 -5.48 3.20
N TYR A 969 -18.19 -5.26 1.95
CA TYR A 969 -17.86 -3.96 1.36
C TYR A 969 -18.78 -3.77 0.17
N MET A 970 -19.67 -2.78 0.25
CA MET A 970 -20.65 -2.53 -0.81
C MET A 970 -20.43 -1.17 -1.46
N VAL A 971 -20.21 -1.18 -2.77
CA VAL A 971 -20.32 0.01 -3.61
C VAL A 971 -21.79 0.17 -4.03
N VAL A 972 -22.39 1.30 -3.72
CA VAL A 972 -23.74 1.65 -4.16
C VAL A 972 -23.73 2.25 -5.57
N GLY A 973 -24.81 2.04 -6.30
CA GLY A 973 -24.93 2.53 -7.68
C GLY A 973 -25.10 4.06 -7.76
N PRO A 974 -24.78 4.66 -8.92
CA PRO A 974 -24.94 6.09 -9.12
C PRO A 974 -26.41 6.48 -9.31
N ALA A 975 -26.80 7.60 -8.70
CA ALA A 975 -28.17 8.14 -8.79
C ALA A 975 -28.32 9.23 -9.87
N GLY A 976 -27.31 9.45 -10.72
CA GLY A 976 -27.42 10.38 -11.84
C GLY A 976 -26.24 10.41 -12.81
N LYS A 977 -25.00 10.19 -12.36
CA LYS A 977 -23.84 10.12 -13.23
C LYS A 977 -23.75 8.77 -13.94
N ALA A 978 -23.33 8.80 -15.21
CA ALA A 978 -23.26 7.61 -16.04
C ALA A 978 -22.38 6.51 -15.38
N PRO A 979 -22.84 5.24 -15.36
CA PRO A 979 -22.08 4.12 -14.83
C PRO A 979 -20.72 3.94 -15.50
N TYR A 980 -19.71 3.52 -14.72
CA TYR A 980 -18.40 3.14 -15.25
C TYR A 980 -18.29 1.63 -15.51
N GLY A 981 -19.03 0.82 -14.74
CA GLY A 981 -19.12 -0.63 -14.92
C GLY A 981 -19.91 -1.03 -16.16
N SER A 982 -19.74 -2.29 -16.59
CA SER A 982 -20.57 -2.86 -17.66
C SER A 982 -21.99 -3.09 -17.17
N ALA A 983 -22.97 -3.07 -18.07
CA ALA A 983 -24.38 -3.29 -17.73
C ALA A 983 -24.61 -4.66 -17.05
N ASP A 984 -23.83 -5.67 -17.41
CA ASP A 984 -23.94 -7.02 -16.84
C ASP A 984 -23.30 -7.14 -15.44
N ASP A 985 -22.57 -6.12 -14.99
CA ASP A 985 -21.74 -6.12 -13.79
C ASP A 985 -21.94 -4.81 -12.99
N GLY A 986 -23.19 -4.59 -12.57
CA GLY A 986 -23.55 -3.48 -11.68
C GLY A 986 -23.64 -2.08 -12.33
N GLY A 987 -23.35 -1.95 -13.62
CA GLY A 987 -23.33 -0.67 -14.35
C GLY A 987 -24.70 -0.13 -14.74
N PHE A 988 -25.51 0.30 -13.76
CA PHE A 988 -26.84 0.91 -13.96
C PHE A 988 -27.14 1.97 -12.90
N TYR A 989 -28.09 2.87 -13.17
CA TYR A 989 -28.51 3.88 -12.20
C TYR A 989 -29.37 3.27 -11.09
N ALA A 990 -29.06 3.56 -9.82
CA ALA A 990 -29.81 3.00 -8.69
C ALA A 990 -29.69 3.84 -7.42
N TRP A 991 -30.59 3.58 -6.49
CA TRP A 991 -30.44 3.89 -5.07
C TRP A 991 -30.66 2.61 -4.25
N THR A 992 -30.15 2.56 -3.03
CA THR A 992 -30.20 1.32 -2.22
C THR A 992 -30.92 1.54 -0.90
N MET A 993 -31.85 0.64 -0.58
CA MET A 993 -32.48 0.56 0.73
C MET A 993 -31.79 -0.52 1.55
N PHE A 994 -31.40 -0.21 2.78
CA PHE A 994 -30.84 -1.19 3.72
C PHE A 994 -31.86 -1.53 4.80
N GLY A 995 -31.97 -2.82 5.11
CA GLY A 995 -32.81 -3.35 6.18
C GLY A 995 -31.97 -3.98 7.29
N ILE A 996 -32.05 -3.43 8.49
CA ILE A 996 -31.26 -3.87 9.64
C ILE A 996 -32.11 -4.67 10.61
N ASP A 997 -31.61 -5.84 11.01
CA ASP A 997 -32.14 -6.61 12.12
C ASP A 997 -31.78 -5.91 13.45
N PRO A 998 -32.77 -5.39 14.21
CA PRO A 998 -32.50 -4.75 15.49
C PRO A 998 -32.18 -5.76 16.62
N THR A 999 -32.33 -7.06 16.36
CA THR A 999 -32.29 -8.12 17.37
C THR A 999 -31.09 -9.05 17.31
N ALA A 1000 -30.18 -8.92 16.33
CA ALA A 1000 -28.96 -9.74 16.27
C ALA A 1000 -28.19 -9.67 17.62
N ILE A 1001 -27.97 -10.82 18.28
CA ILE A 1001 -27.37 -10.91 19.63
C ILE A 1001 -25.98 -11.56 19.55
N PRO A 1002 -24.90 -10.77 19.59
CA PRO A 1002 -23.53 -11.30 19.62
C PRO A 1002 -23.18 -12.04 20.92
N SER A 1003 -23.78 -11.67 22.06
CA SER A 1003 -23.36 -12.14 23.39
C SER A 1003 -23.55 -13.64 23.66
N LYS A 1004 -24.11 -14.39 22.70
CA LYS A 1004 -24.28 -15.85 22.76
C LYS A 1004 -23.70 -16.55 21.54
N ALA A 1005 -23.08 -15.81 20.61
CA ALA A 1005 -22.49 -16.34 19.38
C ALA A 1005 -21.12 -16.98 19.66
N ASN A 1006 -20.92 -18.21 19.17
CA ASN A 1006 -19.65 -18.92 19.28
C ASN A 1006 -18.83 -18.71 18.00
N GLY A 1007 -18.48 -17.45 17.70
CA GLY A 1007 -17.73 -17.04 16.51
C GLY A 1007 -18.42 -15.90 15.74
N PRO A 1008 -17.66 -15.03 15.05
CA PRO A 1008 -18.18 -13.84 14.40
C PRO A 1008 -19.19 -14.08 13.25
N GLU A 1009 -19.17 -15.26 12.67
CA GLU A 1009 -20.06 -15.74 11.62
C GLU A 1009 -21.39 -16.29 12.14
N LYS A 1010 -21.53 -16.53 13.45
CA LYS A 1010 -22.74 -17.14 14.06
C LYS A 1010 -23.65 -16.13 14.75
N SER A 1011 -23.32 -14.84 14.68
CA SER A 1011 -24.08 -13.79 15.35
C SER A 1011 -25.49 -13.61 14.79
N SER A 1012 -25.67 -13.86 13.49
CA SER A 1012 -26.96 -13.82 12.82
C SER A 1012 -27.76 -15.13 12.94
N GLU A 1013 -27.10 -16.29 13.08
CA GLU A 1013 -27.76 -17.61 13.22
C GLU A 1013 -28.66 -17.70 14.46
N GLN A 1014 -28.49 -16.79 15.42
CA GLN A 1014 -29.27 -16.73 16.66
C GLN A 1014 -30.39 -15.68 16.63
N SER A 1015 -30.60 -15.03 15.48
CA SER A 1015 -31.71 -14.12 15.27
C SER A 1015 -33.04 -14.87 15.17
N PRO A 1016 -34.16 -14.31 15.66
CA PRO A 1016 -35.50 -14.80 15.35
C PRO A 1016 -35.88 -14.57 13.88
N ILE A 1017 -35.13 -13.74 13.14
CA ILE A 1017 -35.29 -13.57 11.69
C ILE A 1017 -34.64 -14.77 10.99
N HIS A 1018 -35.35 -15.42 10.08
CA HIS A 1018 -34.96 -16.69 9.48
C HIS A 1018 -33.85 -16.58 8.40
N ASP A 1019 -33.33 -15.37 8.12
CA ASP A 1019 -32.18 -15.17 7.24
C ASP A 1019 -30.88 -14.94 8.02
N THR A 1020 -29.74 -15.32 7.44
CA THR A 1020 -28.45 -15.38 8.14
C THR A 1020 -27.66 -14.07 8.10
N GLU A 1021 -28.27 -12.94 7.75
CA GLU A 1021 -27.57 -11.65 7.61
C GLU A 1021 -28.21 -10.58 8.47
N TRP A 1022 -27.43 -9.91 9.32
CA TRP A 1022 -27.94 -8.84 10.18
C TRP A 1022 -28.35 -7.59 9.38
N ILE A 1023 -27.81 -7.42 8.16
CA ILE A 1023 -28.13 -6.36 7.21
C ILE A 1023 -28.46 -6.97 5.84
N ARG A 1024 -29.51 -6.47 5.18
CA ARG A 1024 -29.84 -6.81 3.79
C ARG A 1024 -29.97 -5.54 2.96
N ALA A 1025 -29.62 -5.61 1.68
CA ALA A 1025 -29.70 -4.52 0.73
C ALA A 1025 -30.72 -4.83 -0.37
N LYS A 1026 -31.65 -3.90 -0.60
CA LYS A 1026 -32.51 -3.87 -1.79
C LYS A 1026 -31.97 -2.79 -2.73
N VAL A 1027 -31.34 -3.22 -3.82
CA VAL A 1027 -30.80 -2.35 -4.86
C VAL A 1027 -31.93 -2.00 -5.83
N ASN A 1028 -32.38 -0.74 -5.82
CA ASN A 1028 -33.53 -0.29 -6.59
C ASN A 1028 -33.05 0.47 -7.84
N PRO A 1029 -33.10 -0.15 -9.04
CA PRO A 1029 -32.71 0.53 -10.27
C PRO A 1029 -33.75 1.57 -10.69
N LEU A 1030 -33.31 2.69 -11.25
CA LEU A 1030 -34.19 3.74 -11.78
C LEU A 1030 -34.71 3.34 -13.16
N LEU A 1031 -35.92 2.78 -13.24
CA LEU A 1031 -36.43 2.11 -14.45
C LEU A 1031 -37.46 2.95 -15.20
N GLU A 1032 -37.25 3.13 -16.52
CA GLU A 1032 -38.27 3.63 -17.45
C GLU A 1032 -39.19 2.50 -17.94
N GLY A 1033 -38.70 1.26 -17.94
CA GLY A 1033 -39.46 0.09 -18.37
C GLY A 1033 -38.72 -1.23 -18.13
N VAL A 1034 -39.42 -2.35 -18.31
CA VAL A 1034 -38.88 -3.70 -18.21
C VAL A 1034 -39.40 -4.56 -19.36
N THR A 1035 -38.58 -5.48 -19.87
CA THR A 1035 -38.99 -6.52 -20.82
C THR A 1035 -38.49 -7.90 -20.40
N ILE A 1036 -39.10 -8.96 -20.95
CA ILE A 1036 -38.64 -10.35 -20.78
C ILE A 1036 -38.20 -10.87 -22.16
N ASP A 1037 -36.93 -11.22 -22.28
CA ASP A 1037 -36.38 -11.95 -23.43
C ASP A 1037 -36.49 -13.45 -23.16
N ALA A 1038 -37.41 -14.08 -23.88
CA ALA A 1038 -37.67 -15.51 -23.84
C ALA A 1038 -38.37 -15.97 -25.12
N GLN A 1039 -38.11 -17.22 -25.52
CA GLN A 1039 -38.86 -17.87 -26.60
C GLN A 1039 -40.34 -17.99 -26.21
N SER A 1040 -41.24 -17.79 -27.19
CA SER A 1040 -42.68 -17.91 -26.95
C SER A 1040 -43.16 -19.36 -26.77
N SER A 1041 -42.33 -20.35 -27.11
CA SER A 1041 -42.63 -21.77 -26.95
C SER A 1041 -41.39 -22.57 -26.55
N VAL A 1042 -41.56 -23.56 -25.66
CA VAL A 1042 -40.50 -24.46 -25.17
C VAL A 1042 -41.00 -25.90 -25.26
N SER A 1043 -40.19 -26.81 -25.79
CA SER A 1043 -40.57 -28.24 -25.85
C SER A 1043 -40.44 -28.90 -24.48
N ILE A 1044 -41.23 -29.95 -24.20
CA ILE A 1044 -41.03 -30.76 -22.99
C ILE A 1044 -39.59 -31.30 -22.94
N GLY A 1045 -38.93 -31.14 -21.78
CA GLY A 1045 -37.53 -31.51 -21.55
C GLY A 1045 -36.50 -30.50 -22.05
N GLN A 1046 -36.91 -29.51 -22.86
CA GLN A 1046 -36.02 -28.44 -23.30
C GLN A 1046 -35.78 -27.46 -22.16
N THR A 1047 -34.53 -27.01 -22.03
CA THR A 1047 -34.14 -25.89 -21.15
C THR A 1047 -33.73 -24.71 -22.02
N ILE A 1048 -34.28 -23.54 -21.73
CA ILE A 1048 -33.95 -22.27 -22.40
C ILE A 1048 -33.48 -21.24 -21.38
N GLU A 1049 -32.70 -20.26 -21.83
CA GLU A 1049 -32.39 -19.07 -21.04
C GLU A 1049 -33.56 -18.08 -21.11
N VAL A 1050 -33.86 -17.41 -19.99
CA VAL A 1050 -34.87 -16.35 -19.88
C VAL A 1050 -34.24 -15.17 -19.15
N LYS A 1051 -34.28 -13.99 -19.77
CA LYS A 1051 -33.68 -12.77 -19.22
C LYS A 1051 -34.73 -11.70 -18.99
N GLY A 1052 -34.73 -11.10 -17.81
CA GLY A 1052 -35.37 -9.80 -17.58
C GLY A 1052 -34.41 -8.71 -18.04
N ILE A 1053 -34.90 -7.70 -18.76
CA ILE A 1053 -34.09 -6.56 -19.22
C ILE A 1053 -34.71 -5.28 -18.66
N GLY A 1054 -33.92 -4.54 -17.89
CA GLY A 1054 -34.26 -3.22 -17.39
C GLY A 1054 -33.88 -2.16 -18.41
N HIS A 1055 -34.75 -1.16 -18.58
CA HIS A 1055 -34.55 -0.02 -19.47
C HIS A 1055 -34.46 1.26 -18.65
N GLN A 1056 -33.40 2.03 -18.83
CA GLN A 1056 -33.17 3.31 -18.15
C GLN A 1056 -32.91 4.44 -19.14
N ALA A 1057 -32.95 5.66 -18.62
CA ALA A 1057 -32.66 6.87 -19.37
C ALA A 1057 -31.31 6.79 -20.11
N GLY A 1058 -31.27 7.38 -21.30
CA GLY A 1058 -30.08 7.35 -22.16
C GLY A 1058 -29.90 6.05 -22.94
N ASN A 1059 -30.96 5.23 -23.07
CA ASN A 1059 -30.95 3.91 -23.72
C ASN A 1059 -30.00 2.90 -23.04
N LEU A 1060 -29.81 3.03 -21.73
CA LEU A 1060 -29.06 2.07 -20.95
C LEU A 1060 -29.97 0.87 -20.66
N ASN A 1061 -29.61 -0.28 -21.24
CA ASN A 1061 -30.29 -1.56 -21.01
C ASN A 1061 -29.35 -2.48 -20.25
N PHE A 1062 -29.88 -3.17 -19.24
CA PHE A 1062 -29.09 -4.07 -18.40
C PHE A 1062 -29.91 -5.30 -17.98
N PRO A 1063 -29.29 -6.46 -17.72
CA PRO A 1063 -30.00 -7.61 -17.22
C PRO A 1063 -30.53 -7.36 -15.81
N LEU A 1064 -31.81 -7.64 -15.58
CA LEU A 1064 -32.42 -7.63 -14.24
C LEU A 1064 -32.10 -8.93 -13.53
N GLN A 1065 -30.92 -8.94 -12.93
CA GLN A 1065 -30.37 -9.99 -12.08
C GLN A 1065 -29.43 -9.35 -11.06
N TYR A 1066 -28.90 -10.13 -10.12
CA TYR A 1066 -27.83 -9.67 -9.22
C TYR A 1066 -26.74 -8.91 -10.02
N PRO A 1067 -26.32 -7.71 -9.58
CA PRO A 1067 -26.59 -7.09 -8.27
C PRO A 1067 -27.86 -6.21 -8.20
N ALA A 1068 -28.68 -6.12 -9.24
CA ALA A 1068 -30.00 -5.48 -9.16
C ALA A 1068 -30.98 -6.38 -8.38
N SER A 1069 -31.76 -5.82 -7.45
CA SER A 1069 -32.83 -6.59 -6.80
C SER A 1069 -33.99 -6.81 -7.77
N VAL A 1070 -34.29 -8.08 -8.05
CA VAL A 1070 -35.35 -8.50 -8.97
C VAL A 1070 -36.23 -9.55 -8.32
N ASN A 1071 -37.53 -9.50 -8.60
CA ASN A 1071 -38.53 -10.45 -8.15
C ASN A 1071 -39.16 -11.16 -9.36
N TRP A 1072 -38.95 -12.46 -9.45
CA TRP A 1072 -39.64 -13.33 -10.40
C TRP A 1072 -40.84 -14.01 -9.76
N SER A 1073 -41.98 -13.93 -10.43
CA SER A 1073 -43.19 -14.69 -10.07
C SER A 1073 -43.79 -15.32 -11.33
N GLY A 1074 -44.78 -16.20 -11.17
CA GLY A 1074 -45.41 -16.84 -12.31
C GLY A 1074 -46.78 -17.43 -12.02
N SER A 1075 -47.42 -17.96 -13.05
CA SER A 1075 -48.71 -18.62 -12.92
C SER A 1075 -48.64 -19.88 -12.05
N GLU A 1076 -49.80 -20.39 -11.59
CA GLU A 1076 -49.91 -21.52 -10.65
C GLU A 1076 -49.15 -22.79 -11.09
N HIS A 1077 -48.91 -22.95 -12.39
CA HIS A 1077 -48.27 -24.11 -12.99
C HIS A 1077 -46.77 -23.94 -13.32
N VAL A 1078 -46.12 -22.86 -12.85
CA VAL A 1078 -44.66 -22.75 -12.91
C VAL A 1078 -44.08 -22.73 -11.50
N PHE A 1079 -43.10 -23.59 -11.26
CA PHE A 1079 -42.30 -23.51 -10.04
C PHE A 1079 -41.12 -22.57 -10.27
N ILE A 1080 -40.92 -21.62 -9.37
CA ILE A 1080 -39.80 -20.69 -9.41
C ILE A 1080 -38.99 -20.89 -8.13
N GLY A 1081 -37.70 -21.17 -8.26
CA GLY A 1081 -36.83 -21.40 -7.11
C GLY A 1081 -35.46 -21.95 -7.51
N THR A 1082 -34.72 -22.44 -6.53
CA THR A 1082 -33.34 -22.96 -6.72
C THR A 1082 -33.12 -24.24 -5.93
N GLY A 1083 -31.96 -24.87 -6.12
CA GLY A 1083 -31.45 -25.96 -5.27
C GLY A 1083 -32.34 -27.21 -5.21
N GLU A 1084 -32.42 -27.83 -4.03
CA GLU A 1084 -33.18 -29.06 -3.83
C GLU A 1084 -34.69 -28.91 -4.10
N ALA A 1085 -35.26 -27.75 -3.76
CA ALA A 1085 -36.68 -27.50 -3.98
C ALA A 1085 -37.00 -27.50 -5.48
N LEU A 1086 -36.14 -26.89 -6.29
CA LEU A 1086 -36.21 -26.94 -7.75
C LEU A 1086 -36.03 -28.36 -8.28
N ALA A 1087 -35.07 -29.13 -7.77
CA ALA A 1087 -34.85 -30.51 -8.17
C ALA A 1087 -36.07 -31.40 -7.87
N LYS A 1088 -36.65 -31.27 -6.67
CA LYS A 1088 -37.91 -31.95 -6.29
C LYS A 1088 -39.08 -31.51 -7.17
N ALA A 1089 -39.17 -30.22 -7.51
CA ALA A 1089 -40.21 -29.71 -8.41
C ALA A 1089 -40.10 -30.31 -9.82
N LYS A 1090 -38.89 -30.42 -10.37
CA LYS A 1090 -38.61 -31.07 -11.67
C LYS A 1090 -39.13 -32.49 -11.73
N GLU A 1091 -38.95 -33.26 -10.65
CA GLU A 1091 -39.37 -34.66 -10.57
C GLU A 1091 -40.86 -34.84 -10.25
N SER A 1092 -41.49 -33.82 -9.66
CA SER A 1092 -42.86 -33.94 -9.14
C SER A 1092 -43.95 -34.08 -10.21
N ASN A 1093 -43.66 -33.69 -11.46
CA ASN A 1093 -44.65 -33.63 -12.55
C ASN A 1093 -45.91 -32.79 -12.19
N LYS A 1094 -45.81 -31.85 -11.24
CA LYS A 1094 -46.92 -30.97 -10.84
C LYS A 1094 -46.99 -29.66 -11.63
N TYR A 1095 -45.90 -29.28 -12.27
CA TYR A 1095 -45.72 -28.00 -12.95
C TYR A 1095 -45.59 -28.22 -14.45
N HIS A 1096 -46.05 -27.26 -15.25
CA HIS A 1096 -45.81 -27.23 -16.69
C HIS A 1096 -44.36 -26.85 -17.00
N ALA A 1097 -43.74 -26.02 -16.17
CA ALA A 1097 -42.33 -25.67 -16.27
C ALA A 1097 -41.72 -25.37 -14.90
N VAL A 1098 -40.40 -25.35 -14.83
CA VAL A 1098 -39.66 -24.86 -13.68
C VAL A 1098 -38.66 -23.79 -14.12
N PHE A 1099 -38.55 -22.72 -13.35
CA PHE A 1099 -37.61 -21.61 -13.60
C PHE A 1099 -36.57 -21.57 -12.47
N ASP A 1100 -35.30 -21.70 -12.86
CA ASP A 1100 -34.15 -21.68 -11.98
C ASP A 1100 -33.62 -20.25 -11.82
N LEU A 1101 -33.81 -19.65 -10.64
CA LEU A 1101 -33.34 -18.29 -10.37
C LEU A 1101 -31.82 -18.17 -10.36
N ALA A 1102 -31.09 -19.26 -10.08
CA ALA A 1102 -29.63 -19.20 -9.99
C ALA A 1102 -28.96 -19.18 -11.37
N THR A 1103 -29.64 -19.72 -12.39
CA THR A 1103 -29.09 -19.84 -13.75
C THR A 1103 -29.86 -19.02 -14.78
N GLY A 1104 -31.02 -18.46 -14.41
CA GLY A 1104 -31.90 -17.78 -15.35
C GLY A 1104 -32.49 -18.72 -16.41
N THR A 1105 -32.64 -20.01 -16.11
CA THR A 1105 -33.09 -21.02 -17.08
C THR A 1105 -34.47 -21.57 -16.78
N LEU A 1106 -35.27 -21.75 -17.83
CA LEU A 1106 -36.61 -22.34 -17.79
C LEU A 1106 -36.59 -23.72 -18.44
N THR A 1107 -37.03 -24.75 -17.71
CA THR A 1107 -37.18 -26.12 -18.23
C THR A 1107 -38.66 -26.48 -18.38
N GLY A 1108 -39.08 -26.89 -19.58
CA GLY A 1108 -40.43 -27.41 -19.81
C GLY A 1108 -40.60 -28.83 -19.25
N ILE A 1109 -41.65 -29.09 -18.48
CA ILE A 1109 -41.92 -30.37 -17.82
C ILE A 1109 -43.19 -31.03 -18.37
N GLN A 1110 -44.27 -30.26 -18.56
CA GLN A 1110 -45.54 -30.75 -19.10
C GLN A 1110 -46.16 -29.75 -20.06
N LYS A 1111 -46.93 -30.28 -21.01
CA LYS A 1111 -47.67 -29.47 -21.97
C LYS A 1111 -48.65 -28.56 -21.26
N GLY A 1112 -48.61 -27.27 -21.58
CA GLY A 1112 -49.50 -26.28 -21.01
C GLY A 1112 -49.03 -24.87 -21.30
N GLU A 1113 -49.71 -23.89 -20.74
CA GLU A 1113 -49.33 -22.48 -20.82
C GLU A 1113 -48.87 -22.01 -19.45
N ILE A 1114 -47.79 -21.22 -19.42
CA ILE A 1114 -47.31 -20.55 -18.21
C ILE A 1114 -47.14 -19.06 -18.48
N THR A 1115 -47.19 -18.26 -17.42
CA THR A 1115 -46.83 -16.85 -17.46
C THR A 1115 -45.71 -16.63 -16.47
N LEU A 1116 -44.63 -15.97 -16.91
CA LEU A 1116 -43.59 -15.44 -16.05
C LEU A 1116 -43.77 -13.93 -15.92
N VAL A 1117 -43.56 -13.42 -14.71
CA VAL A 1117 -43.57 -12.00 -14.39
C VAL A 1117 -42.23 -11.66 -13.74
N VAL A 1118 -41.59 -10.62 -14.25
CA VAL A 1118 -40.41 -10.01 -13.64
C VAL A 1118 -40.78 -8.64 -13.12
N GLU A 1119 -40.38 -8.32 -11.90
CA GLU A 1119 -40.61 -7.03 -11.26
C GLU A 1119 -39.33 -6.52 -10.59
N SER A 1120 -39.02 -5.24 -10.78
CA SER A 1120 -37.96 -4.55 -10.05
C SER A 1120 -38.36 -3.09 -9.84
N ASN A 1121 -38.08 -2.56 -8.65
CA ASN A 1121 -38.46 -1.20 -8.22
C ASN A 1121 -39.92 -0.79 -8.58
N GLY A 1122 -40.86 -1.74 -8.48
CA GLY A 1122 -42.29 -1.52 -8.78
C GLY A 1122 -42.66 -1.47 -10.28
N VAL A 1123 -41.68 -1.65 -11.19
CA VAL A 1123 -41.90 -1.79 -12.63
C VAL A 1123 -41.89 -3.27 -12.99
N LYS A 1124 -42.90 -3.73 -13.76
CA LYS A 1124 -43.08 -5.15 -14.09
C LYS A 1124 -43.31 -5.40 -15.57
N ALA A 1125 -42.92 -6.59 -16.01
CA ALA A 1125 -43.23 -7.15 -17.32
C ALA A 1125 -43.71 -8.59 -17.18
N GLU A 1126 -44.58 -9.03 -18.09
CA GLU A 1126 -45.10 -10.39 -18.12
C GLU A 1126 -44.93 -11.03 -19.50
N LYS A 1127 -44.67 -12.34 -19.53
CA LYS A 1127 -44.49 -13.12 -20.75
C LYS A 1127 -45.19 -14.46 -20.62
N THR A 1128 -46.12 -14.71 -21.53
CA THR A 1128 -46.75 -16.03 -21.69
C THR A 1128 -45.88 -16.92 -22.58
N ILE A 1129 -45.63 -18.15 -22.12
CA ILE A 1129 -44.82 -19.16 -22.79
C ILE A 1129 -45.62 -20.46 -22.90
N THR A 1130 -45.71 -21.01 -24.11
CA THR A 1130 -46.36 -22.30 -24.37
C THR A 1130 -45.35 -23.44 -24.21
N ILE A 1131 -45.63 -24.40 -23.34
CA ILE A 1131 -44.89 -25.65 -23.25
C ILE A 1131 -45.55 -26.69 -24.17
N SER A 1132 -44.85 -27.12 -25.21
CA SER A 1132 -45.41 -27.94 -26.32
C SER A 1132 -44.96 -29.38 -26.33
#